data_AF-A0A7M7SX92-F1
#
_entry.id   AF-A0A7M7SX92-F1
#
_cell.length_a   1.000
_cell.length_b   1.000
_cell.length_c   1.000
_cell.angle_alpha   90.00
_cell.angle_beta   90.00
_cell.angle_gamma   90.00
#
_symmetry.space_group_name_H-M   'P 1'
#
loop_
_entity.id
_entity.type
_entity.pdbx_description
1 polymer ?
#
loop_
_entity_poly.entity_id
_entity_poly.type
_entity_poly.pdbx_seq_one_letter_code
_entity_poly.pdbx_strand_id
1 'polypeptide(L)'
;MDPLAVMVHIHGDTYDEGSANMYDGSILASYGGVIVITVNYRLGILGFLSTADSAARGNYGLMDQIAAIKWIHQNIGVFGGDPDQITLFGVGSGAACSGLLMFSNHTKGLIAGVIAESGSANAPWALSREPARFAKLLAENVGCEAETNLQMVECLRGLPYSDLINLDFQSPLYMFAFAPVVDEDVIAADPSIMWGQLIAGERDIGRDDFAYLSGIVRNEAFSYIAEETDVVGRMELEVFDDILDGFVQNNFGGNMKASSVIRDVIYYEYMDWGGGEGNAFTLKDSLQDILTDHQWVAPCISSLKLADEAGIDAWLYMFPHRPRRSIYPRWAGAVHLEEVPYVFGAPVSNMSVGIFTESYSSAEAALSLATMNYWSNFAKSGNPNSPRPQSSTDIHRNFVVEFNFETMEDWPRYTVGRQQMIYLASNPKAKDFYRVHKISLWEQLVPRIEQKFAFEPTVNNNPFLPGPQISNPGGGQVTHSLTSAMQPVTSAISPMTDPFETDIDNRVPGADNITPSGTESNALETDKQEKKGFLVELSMVIAIGGFLLLLNLIILGAIYYLRDKRKIEKRLAQKYLTSQTEEKKRTSLHPQTTPDSGIGIPVALNLNQQSGHHGSNQRYGTPSVPSRAGTSDHNHGNGGSRDYSSLKYNRSPQHFGAIRRNSAGEVEFEV
;
A
#
# COMPACT_ATOMS: atom_id res chain seq x y z
N MET A 1 -8.34 31.55 -14.63
CA MET A 1 -8.46 30.20 -14.07
C MET A 1 -8.33 30.36 -12.58
N ASP A 2 -9.17 29.70 -11.80
CA ASP A 2 -9.02 29.73 -10.34
C ASP A 2 -7.68 29.06 -9.96
N PRO A 3 -6.94 29.58 -8.97
CA PRO A 3 -5.69 28.97 -8.51
C PRO A 3 -5.90 27.51 -8.08
N LEU A 4 -4.96 26.63 -8.46
CA LEU A 4 -5.02 25.20 -8.16
C LEU A 4 -4.34 24.88 -6.83
N ALA A 5 -4.90 23.94 -6.07
CA ALA A 5 -4.22 23.37 -4.91
C ALA A 5 -2.87 22.74 -5.30
N VAL A 6 -1.90 22.78 -4.39
CA VAL A 6 -0.51 22.41 -4.62
C VAL A 6 -0.16 21.24 -3.70
N MET A 7 0.17 20.10 -4.28
CA MET A 7 0.66 18.91 -3.58
C MET A 7 2.17 18.82 -3.71
N VAL A 8 2.90 18.90 -2.59
CA VAL A 8 4.36 18.86 -2.54
C VAL A 8 4.80 17.51 -1.99
N HIS A 9 5.35 16.68 -2.85
CA HIS A 9 5.84 15.35 -2.52
C HIS A 9 7.25 15.43 -1.93
N ILE A 10 7.37 15.02 -0.66
CA ILE A 10 8.64 14.75 0.00
C ILE A 10 8.88 13.25 -0.13
N HIS A 11 9.85 12.87 -0.97
CA HIS A 11 10.21 11.47 -1.12
C HIS A 11 10.76 10.90 0.20
N GLY A 12 10.74 9.58 0.32
CA GLY A 12 11.27 8.89 1.49
C GLY A 12 11.31 7.38 1.30
N ASP A 13 11.66 6.73 2.39
CA ASP A 13 11.61 5.30 2.79
C ASP A 13 12.52 5.24 4.02
N THR A 14 13.79 5.61 3.80
CA THR A 14 14.81 5.94 4.80
C THR A 14 15.31 7.38 4.63
N TYR A 15 16.23 7.85 5.46
CA TYR A 15 16.77 9.21 5.38
C TYR A 15 18.03 9.34 4.51
N ASP A 16 18.59 8.23 4.01
CA ASP A 16 19.87 8.15 3.33
C ASP A 16 19.78 7.90 1.80
N GLU A 17 18.60 7.57 1.29
CA GLU A 17 18.38 7.35 -0.14
C GLU A 17 17.08 7.97 -0.70
N GLY A 18 16.87 7.78 -2.01
CA GLY A 18 15.72 8.29 -2.75
C GLY A 18 16.02 9.54 -3.60
N SER A 19 15.04 9.92 -4.43
CA SER A 19 15.09 11.15 -5.22
C SER A 19 13.71 11.57 -5.68
N ALA A 20 13.49 12.88 -5.80
CA ALA A 20 12.31 13.46 -6.43
C ALA A 20 12.04 12.94 -7.85
N ASN A 21 13.10 12.58 -8.58
CA ASN A 21 13.03 12.15 -9.98
C ASN A 21 12.40 10.76 -10.15
N MET A 22 12.24 10.00 -9.07
CA MET A 22 11.64 8.67 -9.09
C MET A 22 10.12 8.72 -9.30
N TYR A 23 9.49 9.85 -8.98
CA TYR A 23 8.04 10.01 -8.93
C TYR A 23 7.55 10.92 -10.05
N ASP A 24 6.78 10.36 -10.98
CA ASP A 24 6.13 11.13 -12.04
C ASP A 24 4.74 11.60 -11.59
N GLY A 25 4.64 12.89 -11.27
CA GLY A 25 3.39 13.53 -10.83
C GLY A 25 2.39 13.86 -11.94
N SER A 26 2.68 13.56 -13.20
CA SER A 26 1.89 14.04 -14.35
C SER A 26 0.44 13.56 -14.33
N ILE A 27 0.22 12.30 -13.96
CA ILE A 27 -1.13 11.70 -13.94
C ILE A 27 -1.93 12.27 -12.78
N LEU A 28 -1.35 12.32 -11.57
CA LEU A 28 -1.99 12.91 -10.39
C LEU A 28 -2.34 14.38 -10.63
N ALA A 29 -1.44 15.17 -11.24
CA ALA A 29 -1.71 16.57 -11.58
C ALA A 29 -2.88 16.70 -12.57
N SER A 30 -2.84 15.94 -13.67
CA SER A 30 -3.88 16.01 -14.71
C SER A 30 -5.24 15.50 -14.24
N TYR A 31 -5.27 14.40 -13.48
CA TYR A 31 -6.52 13.79 -13.01
C TYR A 31 -7.09 14.57 -11.82
N GLY A 32 -6.23 14.90 -10.86
CA GLY A 32 -6.60 15.60 -9.64
C GLY A 32 -6.98 17.07 -9.90
N GLY A 33 -6.54 17.68 -10.99
CA GLY A 33 -6.71 19.12 -11.19
C GLY A 33 -5.98 19.89 -10.10
N VAL A 34 -4.72 19.51 -9.86
CA VAL A 34 -3.82 20.05 -8.83
C VAL A 34 -2.44 20.25 -9.44
N ILE A 35 -1.59 21.05 -8.81
CA ILE A 35 -0.17 21.11 -9.14
C ILE A 35 0.56 20.10 -8.26
N VAL A 36 1.39 19.25 -8.86
CA VAL A 36 2.26 18.31 -8.13
C VAL A 36 3.71 18.78 -8.25
N ILE A 37 4.41 18.88 -7.12
CA ILE A 37 5.81 19.27 -7.04
C ILE A 37 6.56 18.17 -6.31
N THR A 38 7.65 17.66 -6.88
CA THR A 38 8.56 16.73 -6.18
C THR A 38 9.84 17.47 -5.81
N VAL A 39 10.35 17.28 -4.59
CA VAL A 39 11.52 18.03 -4.08
C VAL A 39 12.68 17.10 -3.74
N ASN A 40 13.90 17.48 -4.14
CA ASN A 40 15.12 16.83 -3.64
C ASN A 40 15.62 17.61 -2.41
N TYR A 41 16.15 16.89 -1.44
CA TYR A 41 16.80 17.43 -0.25
C TYR A 41 18.05 16.62 0.08
N ARG A 42 18.97 17.17 0.87
CA ARG A 42 20.16 16.42 1.29
C ARG A 42 19.80 15.22 2.16
N LEU A 43 20.47 14.10 1.94
CA LEU A 43 20.23 12.80 2.57
C LEU A 43 21.41 12.35 3.43
N GLY A 44 21.15 11.38 4.31
CA GLY A 44 22.13 10.66 5.12
C GLY A 44 23.03 11.60 5.92
N ILE A 45 24.33 11.31 5.93
CA ILE A 45 25.35 12.12 6.62
C ILE A 45 25.27 13.59 6.19
N LEU A 46 25.12 13.87 4.89
CA LEU A 46 25.12 15.23 4.35
C LEU A 46 23.85 16.02 4.74
N GLY A 47 22.74 15.32 4.95
CA GLY A 47 21.45 15.90 5.34
C GLY A 47 21.26 16.05 6.84
N PHE A 48 21.84 15.15 7.64
CA PHE A 48 21.41 14.96 9.03
C PHE A 48 22.54 14.80 10.06
N LEU A 49 23.82 14.94 9.67
CA LEU A 49 24.92 14.96 10.64
C LEU A 49 24.71 16.03 11.71
N SER A 50 24.70 15.60 12.98
CA SER A 50 24.60 16.50 14.13
C SER A 50 25.57 16.11 15.23
N THR A 51 26.25 17.10 15.80
CA THR A 51 27.12 16.96 16.97
C THR A 51 26.37 17.26 18.28
N ALA A 52 25.05 17.46 18.22
CA ALA A 52 24.21 17.92 19.33
C ALA A 52 24.71 19.21 20.01
N ASP A 53 25.44 20.04 19.25
CA ASP A 53 25.91 21.36 19.65
C ASP A 53 25.97 22.30 18.42
N SER A 54 26.62 23.44 18.59
CA SER A 54 26.72 24.45 17.53
C SER A 54 27.67 24.10 16.37
N ALA A 55 28.52 23.08 16.48
CA ALA A 55 29.49 22.74 15.42
C ALA A 55 28.81 22.17 14.17
N ALA A 56 27.83 21.29 14.38
CA ALA A 56 26.89 20.79 13.38
C ALA A 56 25.53 20.57 14.05
N ARG A 57 24.57 21.47 13.83
CA ARG A 57 23.26 21.40 14.49
C ARG A 57 22.38 20.25 13.97
N GLY A 58 22.57 19.85 12.71
CA GLY A 58 21.75 18.85 12.02
C GLY A 58 20.63 19.47 11.19
N ASN A 59 19.64 18.66 10.83
CA ASN A 59 18.41 19.06 10.12
C ASN A 59 18.62 19.76 8.77
N TYR A 60 19.78 19.61 8.12
CA TYR A 60 20.04 20.27 6.85
C TYR A 60 19.09 19.82 5.74
N GLY A 61 18.71 18.54 5.71
CA GLY A 61 17.68 18.02 4.80
C GLY A 61 16.31 18.67 5.03
N LEU A 62 15.90 18.87 6.30
CA LEU A 62 14.68 19.61 6.62
C LEU A 62 14.80 21.09 6.22
N MET A 63 15.96 21.72 6.41
CA MET A 63 16.19 23.11 5.96
C MET A 63 16.07 23.25 4.44
N ASP A 64 16.50 22.24 3.67
CA ASP A 64 16.30 22.22 2.22
C ASP A 64 14.82 22.13 1.86
N GLN A 65 14.06 21.26 2.54
CA GLN A 65 12.60 21.16 2.37
C GLN A 65 11.89 22.46 2.74
N ILE A 66 12.29 23.12 3.84
CA ILE A 66 11.79 24.46 4.25
C ILE A 66 12.09 25.49 3.17
N ALA A 67 13.31 25.50 2.60
CA ALA A 67 13.67 26.41 1.54
C ALA A 67 12.82 26.19 0.29
N ALA A 68 12.55 24.93 -0.07
CA ALA A 68 11.66 24.58 -1.16
C ALA A 68 10.22 25.06 -0.89
N ILE A 69 9.66 24.82 0.31
CA ILE A 69 8.32 25.27 0.69
C ILE A 69 8.20 26.80 0.60
N LYS A 70 9.18 27.53 1.14
CA LYS A 70 9.23 29.00 1.04
C LYS A 70 9.29 29.46 -0.42
N TRP A 71 10.08 28.79 -1.26
CA TRP A 71 10.13 29.09 -2.69
C TRP A 71 8.79 28.83 -3.37
N ILE A 72 8.15 27.69 -3.10
CA ILE A 72 6.84 27.32 -3.66
C ILE A 72 5.82 28.39 -3.26
N HIS A 73 5.68 28.69 -1.96
CA HIS A 73 4.75 29.71 -1.48
C HIS A 73 4.97 31.08 -2.15
N GLN A 74 6.22 31.47 -2.41
CA GLN A 74 6.54 32.77 -3.04
C GLN A 74 6.32 32.79 -4.56
N ASN A 75 6.37 31.64 -5.24
CA ASN A 75 6.44 31.58 -6.70
C ASN A 75 5.27 30.83 -7.35
N ILE A 76 4.54 29.98 -6.65
CA ILE A 76 3.62 29.03 -7.28
C ILE A 76 2.44 29.69 -7.99
N GLY A 77 2.10 30.93 -7.60
CA GLY A 77 1.11 31.74 -8.29
C GLY A 77 1.40 31.95 -9.78
N VAL A 78 2.67 32.04 -10.20
CA VAL A 78 3.00 32.20 -11.63
C VAL A 78 2.76 30.93 -12.45
N PHE A 79 2.69 29.78 -11.78
CA PHE A 79 2.36 28.49 -12.37
C PHE A 79 0.85 28.17 -12.27
N GLY A 80 0.05 29.11 -11.74
CA GLY A 80 -1.39 28.94 -11.54
C GLY A 80 -1.77 28.20 -10.26
N GLY A 81 -0.85 28.05 -9.30
CA GLY A 81 -1.14 27.44 -8.00
C GLY A 81 -1.59 28.45 -6.96
N ASP A 82 -2.30 27.96 -5.97
CA ASP A 82 -2.71 28.70 -4.78
C ASP A 82 -1.62 28.58 -3.69
N PRO A 83 -0.90 29.66 -3.33
CA PRO A 83 0.09 29.61 -2.26
C PRO A 83 -0.54 29.32 -0.89
N ASP A 84 -1.85 29.55 -0.72
CA ASP A 84 -2.58 29.29 0.52
C ASP A 84 -3.13 27.86 0.59
N GLN A 85 -2.97 27.03 -0.45
CA GLN A 85 -3.40 25.62 -0.46
C GLN A 85 -2.25 24.67 -0.82
N ILE A 86 -1.19 24.71 0.00
CA ILE A 86 -0.03 23.82 -0.10
C ILE A 86 -0.19 22.64 0.85
N THR A 87 -0.30 21.43 0.31
CA THR A 87 -0.34 20.17 1.07
C THR A 87 0.99 19.44 0.92
N LEU A 88 1.63 19.09 2.04
CA LEU A 88 2.78 18.19 2.01
C LEU A 88 2.29 16.75 2.00
N PHE A 89 2.89 15.90 1.18
CA PHE A 89 2.66 14.47 1.23
C PHE A 89 3.95 13.69 1.01
N GLY A 90 4.04 12.51 1.59
CA GLY A 90 5.21 11.66 1.45
C GLY A 90 5.00 10.32 2.11
N VAL A 91 5.91 9.39 1.82
CA VAL A 91 5.91 8.03 2.34
C VAL A 91 7.08 7.79 3.29
N GLY A 92 6.88 6.99 4.34
CA GLY A 92 7.95 6.59 5.27
C GLY A 92 8.64 7.79 5.93
N SER A 93 9.95 7.91 5.74
CA SER A 93 10.74 9.07 6.18
C SER A 93 10.23 10.42 5.64
N GLY A 94 9.66 10.46 4.43
CA GLY A 94 9.05 11.65 3.83
C GLY A 94 7.74 12.05 4.52
N ALA A 95 6.95 11.06 4.98
CA ALA A 95 5.78 11.28 5.82
C ALA A 95 6.18 11.85 7.19
N ALA A 96 7.23 11.28 7.80
CA ALA A 96 7.79 11.80 9.05
C ALA A 96 8.31 13.24 8.90
N CYS A 97 9.05 13.55 7.84
CA CYS A 97 9.44 14.91 7.49
C CYS A 97 8.23 15.85 7.37
N SER A 98 7.18 15.44 6.65
CA SER A 98 5.96 16.25 6.49
C SER A 98 5.28 16.55 7.82
N GLY A 99 5.17 15.55 8.70
CA GLY A 99 4.64 15.71 10.06
C GLY A 99 5.53 16.57 10.97
N LEU A 100 6.86 16.51 10.81
CA LEU A 100 7.79 17.36 11.55
C LEU A 100 7.70 18.84 11.08
N LEU A 101 7.58 19.05 9.77
CA LEU A 101 7.43 20.39 9.18
C LEU A 101 6.09 21.04 9.51
N MET A 102 5.07 20.29 9.91
CA MET A 102 3.85 20.86 10.49
C MET A 102 4.12 21.68 11.76
N PHE A 103 5.10 21.29 12.57
CA PHE A 103 5.39 21.96 13.84
C PHE A 103 6.50 23.01 13.78
N SER A 104 7.25 23.08 12.67
CA SER A 104 8.39 23.98 12.56
C SER A 104 7.94 25.44 12.46
N ASN A 105 8.58 26.31 13.24
CA ASN A 105 8.33 27.76 13.17
C ASN A 105 8.66 28.33 11.78
N HIS A 106 9.49 27.64 10.99
CA HIS A 106 9.92 28.09 9.67
C HIS A 106 8.90 27.84 8.55
N THR A 107 7.88 27.00 8.81
CA THR A 107 6.80 26.63 7.88
C THR A 107 5.42 27.05 8.40
N LYS A 108 5.37 27.71 9.57
CA LYS A 108 4.15 28.25 10.18
C LYS A 108 3.35 29.09 9.17
N GLY A 109 2.09 28.72 8.98
CA GLY A 109 1.16 29.37 8.04
C GLY A 109 1.38 29.05 6.56
N LEU A 110 2.46 28.34 6.18
CA LEU A 110 2.81 28.09 4.78
C LEU A 110 2.20 26.81 4.20
N ILE A 111 1.73 25.90 5.06
CA ILE A 111 1.18 24.60 4.66
C ILE A 111 -0.24 24.44 5.19
N ALA A 112 -1.15 23.97 4.34
CA ALA A 112 -2.58 23.79 4.62
C ALA A 112 -2.92 22.39 5.12
N GLY A 113 -2.05 21.40 4.90
CA GLY A 113 -2.27 20.05 5.42
C GLY A 113 -1.11 19.11 5.15
N VAL A 114 -1.20 17.93 5.77
CA VAL A 114 -0.23 16.83 5.62
C VAL A 114 -0.97 15.55 5.26
N ILE A 115 -0.42 14.81 4.31
CA ILE A 115 -0.76 13.41 4.03
C ILE A 115 0.47 12.56 4.38
N ALA A 116 0.38 11.81 5.48
CA ALA A 116 1.45 10.96 6.00
C ALA A 116 1.20 9.49 5.64
N GLU A 117 1.86 9.02 4.58
CA GLU A 117 1.72 7.66 4.04
C GLU A 117 2.72 6.73 4.73
N SER A 118 2.25 5.75 5.49
CA SER A 118 3.09 4.74 6.15
C SER A 118 4.29 5.35 6.91
N GLY A 119 4.04 6.43 7.63
CA GLY A 119 5.04 7.10 8.45
C GLY A 119 4.43 8.18 9.34
N SER A 120 5.17 8.61 10.36
CA SER A 120 4.71 9.58 11.33
C SER A 120 5.89 10.28 12.00
N ALA A 121 5.73 11.55 12.36
CA ALA A 121 6.71 12.25 13.21
C ALA A 121 6.85 11.59 14.59
N ASN A 122 5.81 10.91 15.09
CA ASN A 122 5.85 10.20 16.38
C ASN A 122 6.47 8.80 16.27
N ALA A 123 6.91 8.37 15.08
CA ALA A 123 7.53 7.06 14.92
C ALA A 123 8.89 7.01 15.61
N PRO A 124 9.29 5.86 16.20
CA PRO A 124 10.56 5.75 16.93
C PRO A 124 11.80 5.96 16.06
N TRP A 125 11.68 5.75 14.75
CA TRP A 125 12.71 6.00 13.74
C TRP A 125 12.65 7.40 13.13
N ALA A 126 11.65 8.24 13.47
CA ALA A 126 11.48 9.55 12.87
C ALA A 126 12.62 10.52 13.23
N LEU A 127 13.21 10.36 14.42
CA LEU A 127 14.31 11.17 14.92
C LEU A 127 15.54 10.32 15.27
N SER A 128 16.74 10.87 15.13
CA SER A 128 17.96 10.24 15.64
C SER A 128 18.06 10.43 17.16
N ARG A 129 18.23 9.33 17.90
CA ARG A 129 18.30 9.34 19.38
C ARG A 129 19.67 9.73 19.93
N GLU A 130 20.75 9.41 19.23
CA GLU A 130 22.13 9.65 19.68
C GLU A 130 23.01 10.32 18.60
N PRO A 131 22.61 11.48 18.05
CA PRO A 131 23.30 12.08 16.91
C PRO A 131 24.78 12.33 17.16
N ALA A 132 25.14 12.84 18.35
CA ALA A 132 26.53 13.11 18.72
C ALA A 132 27.40 11.84 18.78
N ARG A 133 26.81 10.69 19.17
CA ARG A 133 27.52 9.40 19.18
C ARG A 133 27.81 8.95 17.76
N PHE A 134 26.81 9.03 16.87
CA PHE A 134 26.97 8.65 15.47
C PHE A 134 27.93 9.58 14.72
N ALA A 135 27.94 10.88 15.03
CA ALA A 135 28.91 11.82 14.46
C ALA A 135 30.36 11.47 14.85
N LYS A 136 30.60 11.05 16.10
CA LYS A 136 31.92 10.60 16.56
C LYS A 136 32.32 9.29 15.88
N LEU A 137 31.42 8.31 15.83
CA LEU A 137 31.67 7.04 15.15
C LEU A 137 31.97 7.24 13.66
N LEU A 138 31.29 8.19 13.01
CA LEU A 138 31.59 8.57 11.64
C LEU A 138 33.03 9.11 11.53
N ALA A 139 33.39 10.05 12.40
CA ALA A 139 34.71 10.66 12.40
C ALA A 139 35.83 9.62 12.63
N GLU A 140 35.63 8.66 13.53
CA GLU A 140 36.53 7.53 13.75
C GLU A 140 36.74 6.70 12.47
N ASN A 141 35.66 6.37 11.76
CA ASN A 141 35.72 5.56 10.54
C ASN A 141 36.43 6.23 9.36
N VAL A 142 36.50 7.57 9.35
CA VAL A 142 37.13 8.34 8.25
C VAL A 142 38.40 9.07 8.67
N GLY A 143 38.91 8.81 9.88
CA GLY A 143 40.15 9.42 10.38
C GLY A 143 40.04 10.92 10.70
N CYS A 144 38.85 11.41 11.05
CA CYS A 144 38.58 12.79 11.44
C CYS A 144 38.38 12.99 12.95
N GLU A 145 38.92 12.08 13.77
CA GLU A 145 38.96 12.25 15.22
C GLU A 145 39.66 13.55 15.61
N ALA A 146 39.06 14.31 16.51
CA ALA A 146 39.60 15.59 16.96
C ALA A 146 39.24 15.87 18.43
N GLU A 147 39.98 16.78 19.05
CA GLU A 147 39.74 17.18 20.45
C GLU A 147 38.40 17.94 20.62
N THR A 148 37.97 18.65 19.58
CA THR A 148 36.74 19.44 19.61
C THR A 148 35.80 19.07 18.46
N ASN A 149 34.49 19.16 18.69
CA ASN A 149 33.48 18.92 17.66
C ASN A 149 33.64 19.87 16.46
N LEU A 150 34.11 21.10 16.68
CA LEU A 150 34.37 22.05 15.59
C LEU A 150 35.48 21.54 14.65
N GLN A 151 36.63 21.13 15.20
CA GLN A 151 37.73 20.56 14.42
C GLN A 151 37.33 19.27 13.71
N MET A 152 36.55 18.41 14.37
CA MET A 152 36.00 17.19 13.78
C MET A 152 35.15 17.52 12.54
N VAL A 153 34.21 18.47 12.67
CA VAL A 153 33.34 18.89 11.56
C VAL A 153 34.15 19.60 10.46
N GLU A 154 35.16 20.40 10.79
CA GLU A 154 36.07 20.99 9.81
C GLU A 154 36.84 19.94 9.01
N CYS A 155 37.33 18.88 9.66
CA CYS A 155 37.93 17.74 8.99
C CYS A 155 36.95 17.05 8.06
N LEU A 156 35.74 16.72 8.54
CA LEU A 156 34.70 16.07 7.74
C LEU A 156 34.33 16.88 6.49
N ARG A 157 34.27 18.22 6.59
CA ARG A 157 34.04 19.12 5.45
C ARG A 157 35.18 19.14 4.44
N GLY A 158 36.40 18.80 4.87
CA GLY A 158 37.58 18.69 4.01
C GLY A 158 37.65 17.40 3.18
N LEU A 159 36.84 16.39 3.52
CA LEU A 159 36.80 15.12 2.81
C LEU A 159 36.03 15.23 1.49
N PRO A 160 36.42 14.46 0.45
CA PRO A 160 35.55 14.19 -0.68
C PRO A 160 34.21 13.61 -0.20
N TYR A 161 33.08 14.13 -0.72
CA TYR A 161 31.76 13.64 -0.30
C TYR A 161 31.58 12.13 -0.56
N SER A 162 32.26 11.59 -1.58
CA SER A 162 32.29 10.16 -1.90
C SER A 162 32.76 9.31 -0.72
N ASP A 163 33.68 9.82 0.09
CA ASP A 163 34.27 9.08 1.20
C ASP A 163 33.29 9.00 2.37
N LEU A 164 32.35 9.95 2.45
CA LEU A 164 31.26 9.94 3.43
C LEU A 164 30.10 9.05 2.96
N ILE A 165 29.67 9.16 1.70
CA ILE A 165 28.48 8.44 1.23
C ILE A 165 28.73 6.96 0.89
N ASN A 166 29.97 6.59 0.57
CA ASN A 166 30.32 5.20 0.30
C ASN A 166 30.76 4.45 1.57
N LEU A 167 30.73 5.12 2.72
CA LEU A 167 31.03 4.47 4.00
C LEU A 167 29.89 3.51 4.34
N ASP A 168 30.24 2.25 4.58
CA ASP A 168 29.32 1.26 5.15
C ASP A 168 29.12 1.55 6.65
N PHE A 169 28.26 2.53 6.94
CA PHE A 169 27.96 2.95 8.30
C PHE A 169 26.85 2.11 8.90
N GLN A 170 27.19 1.35 9.95
CA GLN A 170 26.26 0.47 10.63
C GLN A 170 25.25 1.26 11.48
N SER A 171 24.02 1.40 10.97
CA SER A 171 22.89 1.97 11.72
C SER A 171 22.32 0.95 12.71
N PRO A 172 21.75 1.42 13.84
CA PRO A 172 21.00 0.57 14.75
C PRO A 172 19.79 -0.06 14.05
N LEU A 173 19.43 -1.29 14.41
CA LEU A 173 18.23 -1.93 13.86
C LEU A 173 16.96 -1.16 14.28
N TYR A 174 16.02 -0.99 13.35
CA TYR A 174 14.74 -0.27 13.53
C TYR A 174 14.83 1.25 13.77
N MET A 175 16.02 1.85 13.65
CA MET A 175 16.24 3.28 13.80
C MET A 175 17.27 3.78 12.79
N PHE A 176 17.37 5.09 12.64
CA PHE A 176 18.34 5.70 11.72
C PHE A 176 19.39 6.50 12.49
N ALA A 177 20.66 6.28 12.16
CA ALA A 177 21.76 7.04 12.75
C ALA A 177 21.73 8.52 12.33
N PHE A 178 21.51 8.77 11.04
CA PHE A 178 21.44 10.09 10.42
C PHE A 178 19.99 10.38 10.01
N ALA A 179 19.26 11.01 10.92
CA ALA A 179 17.86 11.38 10.80
C ALA A 179 17.64 12.77 11.43
N PRO A 180 16.46 13.39 11.30
CA PRO A 180 16.16 14.64 11.98
C PRO A 180 16.44 14.57 13.49
N VAL A 181 16.79 15.71 14.08
CA VAL A 181 17.14 15.85 15.50
C VAL A 181 16.36 17.00 16.12
N VAL A 182 16.16 16.95 17.44
CA VAL A 182 15.68 18.11 18.19
C VAL A 182 16.83 19.11 18.32
N ASP A 183 16.77 20.20 17.56
CA ASP A 183 17.80 21.24 17.50
C ASP A 183 17.36 22.58 18.12
N GLU A 184 16.17 22.58 18.73
CA GLU A 184 15.51 23.72 19.38
C GLU A 184 15.19 24.89 18.42
N ASP A 185 15.20 24.65 17.11
CA ASP A 185 14.99 25.66 16.08
C ASP A 185 14.13 25.15 14.92
N VAL A 186 14.66 24.24 14.09
CA VAL A 186 13.87 23.57 13.05
C VAL A 186 12.84 22.67 13.73
N ILE A 187 13.30 21.83 14.65
CA ILE A 187 12.49 20.94 15.49
C ILE A 187 12.70 21.35 16.94
N ALA A 188 11.68 22.00 17.50
CA ALA A 188 11.78 22.66 18.79
C ALA A 188 11.82 21.68 19.98
N ALA A 189 11.14 20.54 19.87
CA ALA A 189 11.04 19.52 20.92
C ALA A 189 10.68 18.17 20.29
N ASP A 190 10.62 17.13 21.12
CA ASP A 190 10.04 15.84 20.71
C ASP A 190 8.59 16.04 20.19
N PRO A 191 8.17 15.34 19.12
CA PRO A 191 6.84 15.46 18.53
C PRO A 191 5.71 15.26 19.53
N SER A 192 5.83 14.36 20.50
CA SER A 192 4.83 14.18 21.56
C SER A 192 4.64 15.43 22.42
N ILE A 193 5.73 16.16 22.68
CA ILE A 193 5.72 17.45 23.40
C ILE A 193 5.10 18.54 22.51
N MET A 194 5.46 18.59 21.23
CA MET A 194 4.93 19.60 20.31
C MET A 194 3.41 19.45 20.09
N TRP A 195 2.90 18.22 20.05
CA TRP A 195 1.46 17.94 20.09
C TRP A 195 0.82 18.45 21.39
N GLY A 196 1.41 18.15 22.55
CA GLY A 196 0.90 18.64 23.84
C GLY A 196 0.85 20.17 23.92
N GLN A 197 1.87 20.85 23.40
CA GLN A 197 1.91 22.32 23.30
C GLN A 197 0.82 22.87 22.38
N LEU A 198 0.54 22.20 21.26
CA LEU A 198 -0.53 22.58 20.35
C LEU A 198 -1.90 22.47 21.03
N ILE A 199 -2.16 21.35 21.70
CA ILE A 199 -3.41 21.11 22.46
C ILE A 199 -3.58 22.14 23.59
N ALA A 200 -2.49 22.51 24.26
CA ALA A 200 -2.48 23.52 25.32
C ALA A 200 -2.60 24.97 24.79
N GLY A 201 -2.51 25.19 23.47
CA GLY A 201 -2.49 26.52 22.86
C GLY A 201 -1.16 27.28 23.05
N GLU A 202 -0.10 26.59 23.44
CA GLU A 202 1.26 27.14 23.60
C GLU A 202 2.04 27.15 22.28
N ARG A 203 1.62 26.32 21.32
CA ARG A 203 2.13 26.25 19.94
C ARG A 203 1.00 26.50 18.96
N ASP A 204 1.33 27.11 17.83
CA ASP A 204 0.37 27.46 16.78
C ASP A 204 0.99 27.20 15.39
N ILE A 205 0.29 26.40 14.58
CA ILE A 205 0.66 26.03 13.20
C ILE A 205 0.42 27.20 12.23
N GLY A 206 -0.33 28.21 12.65
CA GLY A 206 -0.64 29.41 11.88
C GLY A 206 -1.82 29.24 10.93
N ARG A 207 -2.67 28.22 11.13
CA ARG A 207 -3.86 27.93 10.32
C ARG A 207 -4.95 27.25 11.15
N ASP A 208 -6.18 27.76 11.02
CA ASP A 208 -7.38 27.19 11.64
C ASP A 208 -8.01 26.07 10.80
N ASP A 209 -7.71 26.03 9.50
CA ASP A 209 -8.23 25.08 8.51
C ASP A 209 -7.24 23.96 8.19
N PHE A 210 -6.21 23.78 9.04
CA PHE A 210 -5.22 22.73 8.84
C PHE A 210 -5.85 21.34 8.94
N ALA A 211 -5.48 20.45 8.02
CA ALA A 211 -6.02 19.10 7.92
C ALA A 211 -4.92 18.02 7.94
N TYR A 212 -5.22 16.84 8.49
CA TYR A 212 -4.24 15.75 8.63
C TYR A 212 -4.78 14.41 8.10
N LEU A 213 -4.15 13.84 7.06
CA LEU A 213 -4.45 12.51 6.56
C LEU A 213 -3.28 11.60 6.89
N SER A 214 -3.55 10.41 7.43
CA SER A 214 -2.53 9.41 7.71
C SER A 214 -3.02 8.02 7.34
N GLY A 215 -2.11 7.11 7.05
CA GLY A 215 -2.48 5.71 6.94
C GLY A 215 -1.30 4.78 6.88
N ILE A 216 -1.64 3.51 6.72
CA ILE A 216 -0.73 2.38 6.82
C ILE A 216 -1.07 1.32 5.78
N VAL A 217 -0.10 0.50 5.43
CA VAL A 217 -0.24 -0.75 4.70
C VAL A 217 -0.36 -1.91 5.70
N ARG A 218 -1.00 -3.02 5.29
CA ARG A 218 -1.27 -4.15 6.21
C ARG A 218 0.00 -4.77 6.81
N ASN A 219 1.06 -4.96 6.02
CA ASN A 219 2.30 -5.64 6.43
C ASN A 219 3.53 -4.75 6.17
N GLU A 220 3.63 -3.65 6.93
CA GLU A 220 4.73 -2.67 6.81
C GLU A 220 6.10 -3.32 7.04
N ALA A 221 6.22 -4.12 8.10
CA ALA A 221 7.49 -4.70 8.55
C ALA A 221 8.00 -5.89 7.71
N PHE A 222 7.46 -6.13 6.51
CA PHE A 222 7.78 -7.33 5.72
C PHE A 222 9.27 -7.46 5.40
N SER A 223 9.95 -6.34 5.13
CA SER A 223 11.38 -6.32 4.84
C SER A 223 12.24 -6.88 5.97
N TYR A 224 11.81 -6.79 7.23
CA TYR A 224 12.54 -7.32 8.38
C TYR A 224 12.48 -8.84 8.53
N ILE A 225 11.51 -9.50 7.87
CA ILE A 225 11.28 -10.94 8.02
C ILE A 225 11.40 -11.71 6.70
N ALA A 226 11.56 -11.00 5.57
CA ALA A 226 11.48 -11.59 4.24
C ALA A 226 12.54 -12.67 4.00
N GLU A 227 13.77 -12.44 4.45
CA GLU A 227 14.92 -13.36 4.26
C GLU A 227 14.95 -14.49 5.30
N GLU A 228 14.22 -14.30 6.40
CA GLU A 228 14.18 -15.19 7.58
C GLU A 228 13.06 -16.22 7.51
N THR A 229 12.46 -16.38 6.34
CA THR A 229 11.35 -17.29 6.08
C THR A 229 11.59 -18.10 4.81
N ASP A 230 11.01 -19.30 4.77
CA ASP A 230 11.05 -20.11 3.56
C ASP A 230 10.02 -19.64 2.50
N VAL A 231 10.04 -20.27 1.32
CA VAL A 231 9.17 -19.90 0.18
C VAL A 231 7.66 -20.02 0.47
N VAL A 232 7.27 -20.76 1.50
CA VAL A 232 5.86 -20.88 1.94
C VAL A 232 5.56 -20.06 3.20
N GLY A 233 6.55 -19.33 3.72
CA GLY A 233 6.41 -18.46 4.88
C GLY A 233 6.50 -19.21 6.21
N ARG A 234 7.27 -20.29 6.29
CA ARG A 234 7.63 -20.89 7.58
C ARG A 234 8.80 -20.16 8.20
N MET A 235 8.73 -19.99 9.53
CA MET A 235 9.76 -19.38 10.37
C MET A 235 10.09 -20.34 11.51
N GLU A 236 11.38 -20.51 11.80
CA GLU A 236 11.83 -21.28 12.96
C GLU A 236 11.66 -20.45 14.24
N LEU A 237 11.36 -21.11 15.37
CA LEU A 237 11.13 -20.42 16.64
C LEU A 237 12.37 -19.67 17.14
N GLU A 238 13.57 -20.22 16.94
CA GLU A 238 14.83 -19.58 17.31
C GLU A 238 15.03 -18.26 16.56
N VAL A 239 14.73 -18.24 15.25
CA VAL A 239 14.81 -17.03 14.43
C VAL A 239 13.79 -15.99 14.88
N PHE A 240 12.57 -16.42 15.23
CA PHE A 240 11.56 -15.54 15.81
C PHE A 240 12.05 -14.89 17.11
N ASP A 241 12.62 -15.69 18.02
CA ASP A 241 13.13 -15.21 19.31
C ASP A 241 14.29 -14.23 19.13
N ASP A 242 15.23 -14.51 18.21
CA ASP A 242 16.36 -13.63 17.92
C ASP A 242 15.91 -12.25 17.40
N ILE A 243 14.95 -12.22 16.47
CA ILE A 243 14.43 -10.96 15.92
C ILE A 243 13.65 -10.19 16.99
N LEU A 244 12.84 -10.88 17.81
CA LEU A 244 12.09 -10.27 18.90
C LEU A 244 13.03 -9.69 19.96
N ASP A 245 14.08 -10.41 20.34
CA ASP A 245 15.09 -9.95 21.29
C ASP A 245 15.84 -8.73 20.76
N GLY A 246 16.26 -8.78 19.49
CA GLY A 246 16.88 -7.63 18.82
C GLY A 246 15.96 -6.41 18.76
N PHE A 247 14.66 -6.62 18.50
CA PHE A 247 13.65 -5.56 18.52
C PHE A 247 13.49 -4.94 19.90
N VAL A 248 13.33 -5.76 20.94
CA VAL A 248 13.16 -5.27 22.31
C VAL A 248 14.41 -4.55 22.79
N GLN A 249 15.58 -5.09 22.53
CA GLN A 249 16.86 -4.49 22.91
C GLN A 249 17.04 -3.11 22.28
N ASN A 250 16.80 -2.97 20.97
CA ASN A 250 16.99 -1.69 20.28
C ASN A 250 15.94 -0.64 20.64
N ASN A 251 14.68 -1.04 20.90
CA ASN A 251 13.60 -0.08 21.17
C ASN A 251 13.44 0.24 22.67
N PHE A 252 13.71 -0.73 23.55
CA PHE A 252 13.43 -0.68 24.99
C PHE A 252 14.63 -1.03 25.89
N GLY A 253 15.82 -1.26 25.33
CA GLY A 253 17.03 -1.73 26.04
C GLY A 253 17.63 -0.81 27.09
N GLY A 254 17.07 0.40 27.28
CA GLY A 254 17.51 1.34 28.30
C GLY A 254 17.40 0.79 29.72
N ASN A 255 16.46 -0.14 29.98
CA ASN A 255 16.32 -0.84 31.25
C ASN A 255 16.08 -2.33 31.03
N MET A 256 17.04 -3.19 31.42
CA MET A 256 16.98 -4.64 31.18
C MET A 256 15.77 -5.32 31.82
N LYS A 257 15.32 -4.89 33.01
CA LYS A 257 14.14 -5.49 33.65
C LYS A 257 12.87 -5.09 32.91
N ALA A 258 12.74 -3.82 32.53
CA ALA A 258 11.62 -3.36 31.71
C ALA A 258 11.60 -4.10 30.37
N SER A 259 12.74 -4.17 29.68
CA SER A 259 12.91 -4.91 28.42
C SER A 259 12.45 -6.36 28.53
N SER A 260 12.91 -7.10 29.55
CA SER A 260 12.52 -8.49 29.75
C SER A 260 11.02 -8.65 29.97
N VAL A 261 10.39 -7.79 30.78
CA VAL A 261 8.93 -7.83 30.99
C VAL A 261 8.19 -7.45 29.71
N ILE A 262 8.66 -6.46 28.97
CA ILE A 262 8.07 -6.03 27.70
C ILE A 262 8.14 -7.17 26.68
N ARG A 263 9.28 -7.84 26.55
CA ARG A 263 9.46 -9.01 25.68
C ARG A 263 8.43 -10.10 25.98
N ASP A 264 8.31 -10.48 27.26
CA ASP A 264 7.37 -11.54 27.68
C ASP A 264 5.91 -11.16 27.40
N VAL A 265 5.54 -9.91 27.65
CA VAL A 265 4.18 -9.41 27.39
C VAL A 265 3.89 -9.37 25.89
N ILE A 266 4.83 -8.88 25.06
CA ILE A 266 4.67 -8.86 23.60
C ILE A 266 4.55 -10.28 23.06
N TYR A 267 5.44 -11.20 23.47
CA TYR A 267 5.37 -12.60 23.10
C TYR A 267 3.98 -13.15 23.45
N TYR A 268 3.56 -13.04 24.72
CA TYR A 268 2.28 -13.59 25.15
C TYR A 268 1.09 -13.03 24.38
N GLU A 269 1.10 -11.73 24.11
CA GLU A 269 0.01 -11.03 23.43
C GLU A 269 -0.07 -11.41 21.95
N TYR A 270 1.05 -11.55 21.24
CA TYR A 270 1.04 -11.75 19.78
C TYR A 270 1.09 -13.21 19.34
N MET A 271 1.38 -14.14 20.25
CA MET A 271 1.40 -15.56 19.91
C MET A 271 0.01 -16.12 19.62
N ASP A 272 -0.12 -16.85 18.53
CA ASP A 272 -1.33 -17.60 18.21
C ASP A 272 -1.38 -18.90 19.01
N TRP A 273 -1.90 -18.80 20.23
CA TRP A 273 -2.11 -19.94 21.13
C TRP A 273 -3.08 -21.00 20.56
N GLY A 274 -3.94 -20.64 19.61
CA GLY A 274 -4.89 -21.57 18.97
C GLY A 274 -4.25 -22.45 17.90
N GLY A 275 -3.21 -21.95 17.23
CA GLY A 275 -2.45 -22.66 16.20
C GLY A 275 -1.38 -23.64 16.73
N GLY A 276 -1.19 -23.68 18.05
CA GLY A 276 -0.09 -24.38 18.72
C GLY A 276 1.12 -23.46 18.93
N GLU A 277 1.64 -23.44 20.16
CA GLU A 277 2.83 -22.64 20.48
C GLU A 277 4.01 -23.03 19.58
N GLY A 278 4.71 -22.02 19.05
CA GLY A 278 5.84 -22.23 18.14
C GLY A 278 5.45 -22.79 16.76
N ASN A 279 4.20 -22.67 16.33
CA ASN A 279 3.81 -23.08 14.98
C ASN A 279 4.51 -22.22 13.92
N ALA A 280 5.40 -22.86 13.15
CA ALA A 280 6.23 -22.21 12.15
C ALA A 280 5.46 -21.39 11.10
N PHE A 281 4.17 -21.67 10.85
CA PHE A 281 3.35 -20.93 9.89
C PHE A 281 2.74 -19.65 10.46
N THR A 282 2.59 -19.55 11.79
CA THR A 282 1.98 -18.40 12.46
C THR A 282 3.02 -17.45 13.04
N LEU A 283 4.21 -17.94 13.37
CA LEU A 283 5.32 -17.13 13.91
C LEU A 283 5.63 -15.91 13.04
N LYS A 284 5.69 -16.09 11.71
CA LYS A 284 5.92 -14.97 10.78
C LYS A 284 4.84 -13.89 10.87
N ASP A 285 3.57 -14.28 11.06
CA ASP A 285 2.45 -13.35 11.11
C ASP A 285 2.44 -12.61 12.45
N SER A 286 2.75 -13.32 13.55
CA SER A 286 2.96 -12.73 14.87
C SER A 286 4.10 -11.70 14.84
N LEU A 287 5.26 -12.04 14.27
CA LEU A 287 6.41 -11.14 14.22
C LEU A 287 6.16 -9.94 13.29
N GLN A 288 5.58 -10.19 12.12
CA GLN A 288 5.12 -9.14 11.21
C GLN A 288 4.21 -8.15 11.93
N ASP A 289 3.23 -8.66 12.68
CA ASP A 289 2.27 -7.84 13.41
C ASP A 289 2.94 -7.06 14.56
N ILE A 290 3.86 -7.66 15.32
CA ILE A 290 4.61 -6.98 16.40
C ILE A 290 5.34 -5.76 15.83
N LEU A 291 6.15 -5.98 14.80
CA LEU A 291 6.99 -4.95 14.19
C LEU A 291 6.14 -3.88 13.50
N THR A 292 5.12 -4.29 12.73
CA THR A 292 4.19 -3.38 12.04
C THR A 292 3.45 -2.49 13.05
N ASP A 293 2.92 -3.10 14.11
CA ASP A 293 2.11 -2.38 15.09
C ASP A 293 2.94 -1.34 15.86
N HIS A 294 4.17 -1.67 16.27
CA HIS A 294 5.02 -0.72 16.98
C HIS A 294 5.61 0.37 16.09
N GLN A 295 6.17 -0.01 14.93
CA GLN A 295 6.97 0.89 14.11
C GLN A 295 6.11 1.83 13.24
N TRP A 296 4.87 1.43 12.90
CA TRP A 296 3.98 2.21 12.02
C TRP A 296 2.59 2.45 12.58
N VAL A 297 1.88 1.41 13.06
CA VAL A 297 0.46 1.56 13.42
C VAL A 297 0.28 2.42 14.68
N ALA A 298 0.98 2.10 15.76
CA ALA A 298 0.89 2.84 17.02
C ALA A 298 1.24 4.33 16.85
N PRO A 299 2.36 4.74 16.21
CA PRO A 299 2.64 6.16 15.99
C PRO A 299 1.66 6.84 15.03
N CYS A 300 1.16 6.15 14.00
CA CYS A 300 0.09 6.66 13.14
C CYS A 300 -1.19 6.95 13.94
N ILE A 301 -1.67 5.99 14.73
CA ILE A 301 -2.88 6.13 15.56
C ILE A 301 -2.68 7.19 16.64
N SER A 302 -1.51 7.25 17.27
CA SER A 302 -1.16 8.28 18.25
C SER A 302 -1.26 9.69 17.63
N SER A 303 -0.71 9.88 16.42
CA SER A 303 -0.78 11.17 15.71
C SER A 303 -2.22 11.58 15.41
N LEU A 304 -3.06 10.63 15.00
CA LEU A 304 -4.48 10.88 14.69
C LEU A 304 -5.31 11.20 15.94
N LYS A 305 -5.02 10.57 17.08
CA LYS A 305 -5.67 10.89 18.36
C LYS A 305 -5.29 12.30 18.82
N LEU A 306 -4.00 12.63 18.75
CA LEU A 306 -3.50 13.96 19.12
C LEU A 306 -4.04 15.04 18.16
N ALA A 307 -4.23 14.74 16.88
CA ALA A 307 -4.89 15.63 15.93
C ALA A 307 -6.36 15.90 16.32
N ASP A 308 -7.15 14.86 16.62
CA ASP A 308 -8.55 15.03 17.06
C ASP A 308 -8.65 15.80 18.39
N GLU A 309 -7.73 15.55 19.33
CA GLU A 309 -7.62 16.30 20.60
C GLU A 309 -7.23 17.76 20.40
N ALA A 310 -6.38 18.06 19.40
CA ALA A 310 -6.02 19.41 19.00
C ALA A 310 -7.13 20.12 18.20
N GLY A 311 -8.24 19.44 17.88
CA GLY A 311 -9.32 19.98 17.04
C GLY A 311 -8.98 20.05 15.55
N ILE A 312 -7.94 19.34 15.11
CA ILE A 312 -7.56 19.22 13.70
C ILE A 312 -8.40 18.11 13.06
N ASP A 313 -9.03 18.42 11.93
CA ASP A 313 -9.75 17.41 11.18
C ASP A 313 -8.76 16.38 10.63
N ALA A 314 -9.04 15.10 10.89
CA ALA A 314 -8.12 14.02 10.56
C ALA A 314 -8.80 12.81 9.89
N TRP A 315 -8.06 12.07 9.05
CA TRP A 315 -8.55 10.92 8.30
C TRP A 315 -7.54 9.77 8.30
N LEU A 316 -8.04 8.56 8.56
CA LEU A 316 -7.24 7.34 8.59
C LEU A 316 -7.55 6.45 7.38
N TYR A 317 -6.54 5.92 6.69
CA TYR A 317 -6.69 4.78 5.79
C TYR A 317 -5.90 3.56 6.24
N MET A 318 -6.35 2.39 5.79
CA MET A 318 -5.55 1.17 5.76
C MET A 318 -5.56 0.60 4.34
N PHE A 319 -4.39 0.25 3.82
CA PHE A 319 -4.19 -0.30 2.49
C PHE A 319 -3.88 -1.81 2.56
N PRO A 320 -4.86 -2.70 2.30
CA PRO A 320 -4.65 -4.16 2.33
C PRO A 320 -4.44 -4.76 0.94
N HIS A 321 -4.38 -3.94 -0.12
CA HIS A 321 -4.40 -4.44 -1.48
C HIS A 321 -3.02 -4.92 -1.91
N ARG A 322 -2.90 -6.22 -2.19
CA ARG A 322 -1.72 -6.80 -2.82
C ARG A 322 -1.79 -6.66 -4.34
N PRO A 323 -0.80 -6.03 -5.01
CA PRO A 323 -0.76 -5.97 -6.46
C PRO A 323 -0.78 -7.37 -7.09
N ARG A 324 -1.55 -7.54 -8.17
CA ARG A 324 -1.73 -8.84 -8.85
C ARG A 324 -0.42 -9.45 -9.34
N ARG A 325 0.54 -8.59 -9.72
CA ARG A 325 1.87 -8.97 -10.19
C ARG A 325 2.98 -8.57 -9.23
N SER A 326 2.66 -8.42 -7.95
CA SER A 326 3.65 -8.15 -6.91
C SER A 326 4.75 -9.22 -6.92
N ILE A 327 5.99 -8.77 -6.80
CA ILE A 327 7.20 -9.61 -6.82
C ILE A 327 7.39 -10.40 -5.52
N TYR A 328 6.72 -10.00 -4.45
CA TYR A 328 6.85 -10.63 -3.14
C TYR A 328 6.17 -12.01 -3.10
N PRO A 329 6.52 -12.88 -2.14
CA PRO A 329 5.80 -14.14 -1.92
C PRO A 329 4.31 -13.91 -1.67
N ARG A 330 3.46 -14.90 -2.00
CA ARG A 330 2.00 -14.76 -1.81
C ARG A 330 1.59 -14.52 -0.36
N TRP A 331 2.34 -15.09 0.57
CA TRP A 331 2.08 -14.95 2.01
C TRP A 331 2.39 -13.54 2.54
N ALA A 332 3.15 -12.73 1.79
CA ALA A 332 3.53 -11.38 2.19
C ALA A 332 2.34 -10.41 2.27
N GLY A 333 1.23 -10.70 1.59
CA GLY A 333 0.08 -9.79 1.56
C GLY A 333 0.41 -8.46 0.88
N ALA A 334 -0.11 -7.36 1.42
CA ALA A 334 0.23 -6.00 1.00
C ALA A 334 1.37 -5.48 1.87
N VAL A 335 2.48 -5.08 1.25
CA VAL A 335 3.72 -4.70 1.96
C VAL A 335 4.05 -3.22 1.79
N HIS A 336 4.95 -2.70 2.63
CA HIS A 336 5.38 -1.29 2.61
C HIS A 336 5.66 -0.77 1.19
N LEU A 337 5.24 0.46 0.91
CA LEU A 337 5.34 1.15 -0.39
C LEU A 337 4.41 0.64 -1.51
N GLU A 338 3.67 -0.47 -1.36
CA GLU A 338 2.78 -0.98 -2.42
C GLU A 338 1.58 -0.06 -2.70
N GLU A 339 1.27 0.93 -1.86
CA GLU A 339 0.23 1.94 -2.09
C GLU A 339 0.68 3.10 -2.98
N VAL A 340 1.98 3.41 -2.99
CA VAL A 340 2.53 4.60 -3.66
C VAL A 340 2.22 4.64 -5.17
N PRO A 341 2.31 3.52 -5.95
CA PRO A 341 1.95 3.54 -7.36
C PRO A 341 0.50 3.98 -7.61
N TYR A 342 -0.41 3.71 -6.68
CA TYR A 342 -1.83 4.06 -6.79
C TYR A 342 -2.07 5.55 -6.54
N VAL A 343 -1.27 6.19 -5.69
CA VAL A 343 -1.28 7.64 -5.44
C VAL A 343 -0.81 8.41 -6.68
N PHE A 344 0.22 7.91 -7.37
CA PHE A 344 0.77 8.55 -8.58
C PHE A 344 0.06 8.17 -9.89
N GLY A 345 -0.94 7.29 -9.84
CA GLY A 345 -1.72 6.95 -11.04
C GLY A 345 -1.05 5.92 -11.97
N ALA A 346 -0.04 5.18 -11.51
CA ALA A 346 0.61 4.17 -12.35
C ALA A 346 -0.38 3.12 -12.93
N PRO A 347 -1.37 2.62 -12.16
CA PRO A 347 -2.36 1.67 -12.67
C PRO A 347 -3.27 2.16 -13.79
N VAL A 348 -3.42 3.48 -13.98
CA VAL A 348 -4.25 4.04 -15.05
C VAL A 348 -3.50 4.25 -16.37
N SER A 349 -2.17 4.03 -16.36
CA SER A 349 -1.30 4.12 -17.52
C SER A 349 -0.98 2.73 -18.09
N ASN A 350 -0.74 2.66 -19.40
CA ASN A 350 -0.16 1.49 -20.06
C ASN A 350 1.37 1.59 -20.24
N MET A 351 1.94 2.73 -19.87
CA MET A 351 3.37 3.03 -19.85
C MET A 351 3.84 3.11 -18.41
N SER A 352 5.13 2.86 -18.19
CA SER A 352 5.77 3.09 -16.90
C SER A 352 5.59 4.55 -16.46
N VAL A 353 5.34 4.74 -15.17
CA VAL A 353 5.15 6.06 -14.54
C VAL A 353 6.24 6.22 -13.49
N GLY A 354 7.26 7.02 -13.78
CA GLY A 354 8.47 7.08 -12.96
C GLY A 354 9.12 5.70 -12.81
N ILE A 355 9.36 5.28 -11.58
CA ILE A 355 9.89 3.94 -11.26
C ILE A 355 8.85 2.81 -11.32
N PHE A 356 7.56 3.14 -11.45
CA PHE A 356 6.48 2.15 -11.46
C PHE A 356 6.33 1.55 -12.85
N THR A 357 6.81 0.32 -13.01
CA THR A 357 6.92 -0.37 -14.30
C THR A 357 6.04 -1.62 -14.39
N GLU A 358 5.27 -1.91 -13.34
CA GLU A 358 4.40 -3.09 -13.28
C GLU A 358 3.18 -2.95 -14.22
N SER A 359 2.58 -4.10 -14.55
CA SER A 359 1.31 -4.11 -15.26
C SER A 359 0.16 -4.31 -14.28
N TYR A 360 -0.82 -3.41 -14.35
CA TYR A 360 -1.97 -3.41 -13.46
C TYR A 360 -3.24 -3.91 -14.16
N SER A 361 -4.20 -4.36 -13.35
CA SER A 361 -5.53 -4.77 -13.76
C SER A 361 -6.51 -3.59 -13.76
N SER A 362 -7.66 -3.74 -14.40
CA SER A 362 -8.71 -2.71 -14.38
C SER A 362 -9.27 -2.42 -12.99
N ALA A 363 -9.22 -3.41 -12.08
CA ALA A 363 -9.61 -3.21 -10.67
C ALA A 363 -8.58 -2.35 -9.92
N GLU A 364 -7.30 -2.49 -10.23
CA GLU A 364 -6.21 -1.67 -9.67
C GLU A 364 -6.24 -0.25 -10.25
N ALA A 365 -6.61 -0.10 -11.52
CA ALA A 365 -6.90 1.20 -12.12
C ALA A 365 -8.06 1.91 -11.39
N ALA A 366 -9.15 1.19 -11.08
CA ALA A 366 -10.27 1.75 -10.30
C ALA A 366 -9.85 2.16 -8.88
N LEU A 367 -9.03 1.35 -8.19
CA LEU A 367 -8.45 1.70 -6.90
C LEU A 367 -7.61 2.97 -6.99
N SER A 368 -6.72 3.07 -7.98
CA SER A 368 -5.89 4.26 -8.18
C SER A 368 -6.72 5.52 -8.48
N LEU A 369 -7.78 5.42 -9.27
CA LEU A 369 -8.72 6.53 -9.51
C LEU A 369 -9.40 7.00 -8.21
N ALA A 370 -9.77 6.06 -7.33
CA ALA A 370 -10.33 6.38 -6.02
C ALA A 370 -9.29 7.06 -5.12
N THR A 371 -8.08 6.50 -5.02
CA THR A 371 -6.98 7.05 -4.22
C THR A 371 -6.63 8.48 -4.66
N MET A 372 -6.37 8.70 -5.95
CA MET A 372 -6.06 10.04 -6.47
C MET A 372 -7.21 11.03 -6.23
N ASN A 373 -8.46 10.57 -6.25
CA ASN A 373 -9.61 11.42 -5.95
C ASN A 373 -9.58 11.89 -4.49
N TYR A 374 -9.44 10.97 -3.53
CA TYR A 374 -9.37 11.33 -2.12
C TYR A 374 -8.17 12.24 -1.80
N TRP A 375 -7.00 11.93 -2.36
CA TRP A 375 -5.77 12.72 -2.15
C TRP A 375 -5.92 14.14 -2.71
N SER A 376 -6.39 14.28 -3.95
CA SER A 376 -6.56 15.60 -4.57
C SER A 376 -7.70 16.41 -3.94
N ASN A 377 -8.76 15.76 -3.45
CA ASN A 377 -9.83 16.42 -2.69
C ASN A 377 -9.32 16.95 -1.35
N PHE A 378 -8.58 16.12 -0.61
CA PHE A 378 -7.92 16.54 0.61
C PHE A 378 -7.02 17.76 0.37
N ALA A 379 -6.21 17.75 -0.70
CA ALA A 379 -5.38 18.91 -1.04
C ALA A 379 -6.18 20.19 -1.36
N LYS A 380 -7.39 20.07 -1.92
CA LYS A 380 -8.23 21.21 -2.29
C LYS A 380 -8.98 21.83 -1.13
N SER A 381 -9.42 21.02 -0.17
CA SER A 381 -10.37 21.49 0.86
C SER A 381 -10.09 20.96 2.27
N GLY A 382 -8.97 20.28 2.48
CA GLY A 382 -8.68 19.57 3.72
C GLY A 382 -9.57 18.34 3.94
N ASN A 383 -10.51 17.99 3.05
CA ASN A 383 -11.46 16.88 3.25
C ASN A 383 -11.41 15.93 2.05
N PRO A 384 -11.09 14.63 2.22
CA PRO A 384 -10.95 13.70 1.10
C PRO A 384 -12.27 13.49 0.32
N ASN A 385 -13.42 13.82 0.90
CA ASN A 385 -14.73 13.67 0.26
C ASN A 385 -15.17 14.88 -0.58
N SER A 386 -14.42 15.98 -0.55
CA SER A 386 -14.83 17.26 -1.13
C SER A 386 -13.66 17.97 -1.82
N PRO A 387 -13.86 18.63 -2.96
CA PRO A 387 -15.10 18.73 -3.71
C PRO A 387 -15.45 17.40 -4.40
N ARG A 388 -16.72 16.99 -4.41
CA ARG A 388 -17.17 15.87 -5.25
C ARG A 388 -17.09 16.32 -6.73
N PRO A 389 -16.21 15.77 -7.58
CA PRO A 389 -16.11 16.24 -8.95
C PRO A 389 -17.37 15.88 -9.77
N GLN A 390 -17.78 16.82 -10.63
CA GLN A 390 -18.87 16.66 -11.59
C GLN A 390 -18.38 15.94 -12.85
N SER A 391 -19.19 14.99 -13.33
CA SER A 391 -19.21 14.37 -14.67
C SER A 391 -17.87 13.92 -15.27
N SER A 392 -17.76 12.61 -15.52
CA SER A 392 -16.68 11.98 -16.29
C SER A 392 -16.66 12.46 -17.76
N THR A 393 -16.16 13.65 -18.03
CA THR A 393 -15.80 14.01 -19.40
C THR A 393 -14.32 13.74 -19.62
N ASP A 394 -14.05 12.55 -20.16
CA ASP A 394 -12.90 12.19 -21.00
C ASP A 394 -11.48 12.07 -20.36
N ILE A 395 -11.35 11.58 -19.13
CA ILE A 395 -10.02 11.17 -18.58
C ILE A 395 -9.69 9.70 -18.91
N HIS A 396 -10.67 8.91 -19.33
CA HIS A 396 -10.56 7.46 -19.56
C HIS A 396 -10.06 7.08 -20.96
N ARG A 397 -8.98 7.68 -21.46
CA ARG A 397 -8.53 7.44 -22.85
C ARG A 397 -8.14 5.98 -23.13
N ASN A 398 -7.68 5.24 -22.11
CA ASN A 398 -7.06 3.91 -22.35
C ASN A 398 -7.67 2.74 -21.58
N PHE A 399 -8.32 2.97 -20.44
CA PHE A 399 -9.14 1.95 -19.79
C PHE A 399 -10.60 2.40 -19.79
N VAL A 400 -11.50 1.59 -20.34
CA VAL A 400 -12.93 1.73 -20.08
C VAL A 400 -13.18 1.23 -18.66
N VAL A 401 -12.80 2.04 -17.66
CA VAL A 401 -13.18 1.79 -16.26
C VAL A 401 -14.48 2.54 -16.03
N GLU A 402 -15.56 1.80 -15.81
CA GLU A 402 -16.76 2.38 -15.21
C GLU A 402 -16.45 2.68 -13.74
N PHE A 403 -15.95 3.89 -13.49
CA PHE A 403 -15.71 4.38 -12.13
C PHE A 403 -16.84 5.34 -11.76
N ASN A 404 -17.82 4.85 -10.99
CA ASN A 404 -18.95 5.67 -10.58
C ASN A 404 -18.63 6.40 -9.27
N PHE A 405 -18.22 7.67 -9.41
CA PHE A 405 -17.96 8.59 -8.31
C PHE A 405 -19.15 8.76 -7.34
N GLU A 406 -20.39 8.60 -7.82
CA GLU A 406 -21.59 8.68 -6.97
C GLU A 406 -21.69 7.52 -5.97
N THR A 407 -20.98 6.42 -6.25
CA THR A 407 -20.97 5.21 -5.42
C THR A 407 -19.67 5.05 -4.62
N MET A 408 -18.76 6.03 -4.69
CA MET A 408 -17.59 6.04 -3.82
C MET A 408 -18.05 6.10 -2.37
N GLU A 409 -17.40 5.29 -1.55
CA GLU A 409 -17.65 5.28 -0.11
C GLU A 409 -17.21 6.61 0.49
N ASP A 410 -18.05 7.23 1.31
CA ASP A 410 -17.62 8.42 2.05
C ASP A 410 -16.56 8.01 3.08
N TRP A 411 -15.41 8.69 3.05
CA TRP A 411 -14.33 8.52 4.01
C TRP A 411 -14.69 9.22 5.32
N PRO A 412 -14.98 8.47 6.39
CA PRO A 412 -15.37 9.07 7.66
C PRO A 412 -14.19 9.82 8.30
N ARG A 413 -14.48 10.95 8.93
CA ARG A 413 -13.50 11.65 9.77
C ARG A 413 -13.08 10.76 10.94
N TYR A 414 -11.79 10.71 11.23
CA TYR A 414 -11.26 10.04 12.40
C TYR A 414 -11.70 10.78 13.67
N THR A 415 -12.10 10.02 14.68
CA THR A 415 -12.37 10.53 16.03
C THR A 415 -11.91 9.50 17.04
N VAL A 416 -11.40 9.93 18.20
CA VAL A 416 -10.91 9.00 19.25
C VAL A 416 -11.97 7.97 19.64
N GLY A 417 -13.25 8.39 19.71
CA GLY A 417 -14.36 7.54 20.16
C GLY A 417 -14.82 6.48 19.15
N ARG A 418 -14.64 6.71 17.85
CA ARG A 418 -15.10 5.77 16.80
C ARG A 418 -13.97 5.12 16.01
N GLN A 419 -12.80 5.76 15.95
CA GLN A 419 -11.61 5.31 15.23
C GLN A 419 -11.92 4.84 13.80
N GLN A 420 -12.75 5.62 13.10
CA GLN A 420 -13.21 5.29 11.76
C GLN A 420 -12.09 5.51 10.74
N MET A 421 -12.09 4.71 9.69
CA MET A 421 -11.10 4.75 8.63
C MET A 421 -11.71 4.27 7.30
N ILE A 422 -10.95 4.41 6.23
CA ILE A 422 -11.26 3.77 4.95
C ILE A 422 -10.27 2.64 4.65
N TYR A 423 -10.78 1.50 4.19
CA TYR A 423 -9.98 0.41 3.63
C TYR A 423 -9.84 0.64 2.13
N LEU A 424 -8.61 0.90 1.66
CA LEU A 424 -8.31 1.13 0.25
C LEU A 424 -7.96 -0.20 -0.45
N ALA A 425 -9.00 -0.97 -0.74
CA ALA A 425 -8.94 -2.15 -1.61
C ALA A 425 -9.65 -1.87 -2.93
N SER A 426 -9.74 -2.85 -3.84
CA SER A 426 -10.44 -2.70 -5.14
C SER A 426 -11.88 -2.16 -5.03
N ASN A 427 -12.50 -2.25 -3.85
CA ASN A 427 -13.71 -1.51 -3.50
C ASN A 427 -13.51 -0.83 -2.14
N PRO A 428 -13.31 0.49 -2.08
CA PRO A 428 -13.14 1.21 -0.83
C PRO A 428 -14.32 1.03 0.12
N LYS A 429 -14.01 0.85 1.41
CA LYS A 429 -15.02 0.59 2.46
C LYS A 429 -14.66 1.28 3.77
N ALA A 430 -15.62 1.99 4.36
CA ALA A 430 -15.48 2.54 5.69
C ALA A 430 -15.48 1.40 6.72
N LYS A 431 -14.58 1.49 7.69
CA LYS A 431 -14.47 0.59 8.84
C LYS A 431 -14.14 1.38 10.10
N ASP A 432 -14.12 0.70 11.23
CA ASP A 432 -13.74 1.26 12.52
C ASP A 432 -12.81 0.30 13.28
N PHE A 433 -12.19 0.81 14.35
CA PHE A 433 -11.46 0.03 15.35
C PHE A 433 -10.36 -0.89 14.79
N TYR A 434 -9.33 -0.32 14.15
CA TYR A 434 -8.19 -1.11 13.68
C TYR A 434 -7.30 -1.57 14.84
N ARG A 435 -7.27 -2.89 15.08
CA ARG A 435 -6.33 -3.56 16.00
C ARG A 435 -6.30 -2.95 17.41
N VAL A 436 -7.40 -2.35 17.88
CA VAL A 436 -7.46 -1.52 19.11
C VAL A 436 -6.85 -2.20 20.34
N HIS A 437 -7.10 -3.50 20.49
CA HIS A 437 -6.52 -4.29 21.58
C HIS A 437 -4.99 -4.30 21.55
N LYS A 438 -4.40 -4.58 20.38
CA LYS A 438 -2.94 -4.58 20.17
C LYS A 438 -2.35 -3.18 20.30
N ILE A 439 -3.04 -2.17 19.79
CA ILE A 439 -2.57 -0.78 19.92
C ILE A 439 -2.63 -0.30 21.38
N SER A 440 -3.60 -0.77 22.17
CA SER A 440 -3.65 -0.45 23.60
C SER A 440 -2.48 -1.03 24.41
N LEU A 441 -1.89 -2.15 23.97
CA LEU A 441 -0.65 -2.67 24.54
C LEU A 441 0.46 -1.61 24.41
N TRP A 442 0.69 -1.13 23.19
CA TRP A 442 1.77 -0.20 22.87
C TRP A 442 1.56 1.19 23.46
N GLU A 443 0.34 1.71 23.44
CA GLU A 443 0.07 3.07 23.93
C GLU A 443 -0.08 3.17 25.46
N GLN A 444 -0.47 2.08 26.14
CA GLN A 444 -0.81 2.15 27.56
C GLN A 444 0.01 1.20 28.43
N LEU A 445 0.10 -0.08 28.07
CA LEU A 445 0.73 -1.07 28.95
C LEU A 445 2.26 -0.95 28.90
N VAL A 446 2.86 -0.89 27.70
CA VAL A 446 4.31 -0.79 27.53
C VAL A 446 4.88 0.46 28.24
N PRO A 447 4.36 1.68 28.04
CA PRO A 447 4.84 2.87 28.75
C PRO A 447 4.71 2.76 30.28
N ARG A 448 3.64 2.12 30.79
CA ARG A 448 3.48 1.88 32.25
C ARG A 448 4.52 0.91 32.79
N ILE A 449 4.93 -0.08 32.00
CA ILE A 449 6.02 -0.99 32.37
C ILE A 449 7.32 -0.19 32.48
N GLU A 450 7.67 0.61 31.47
CA GLU A 450 8.88 1.45 31.49
C GLU A 450 8.90 2.40 32.69
N GLN A 451 7.79 3.10 32.95
CA GLN A 451 7.66 4.02 34.09
C GLN A 451 7.84 3.31 35.44
N LYS A 452 7.33 2.08 35.58
CA LYS A 452 7.46 1.30 36.81
C LYS A 452 8.93 0.95 37.14
N PHE A 453 9.76 0.78 36.11
CA PHE A 453 11.16 0.41 36.26
C PHE A 453 12.14 1.59 36.12
N ALA A 454 11.66 2.81 35.84
CA ALA A 454 12.49 4.00 35.59
C ALA A 454 13.43 4.42 36.72
N PHE A 455 13.20 3.96 37.96
CA PHE A 455 13.98 4.37 39.15
C PHE A 455 15.07 3.37 39.57
N GLU A 456 15.31 2.31 38.80
CA GLU A 456 16.38 1.36 39.10
C GLU A 456 17.66 1.71 38.35
N PRO A 457 18.83 1.80 39.02
CA PRO A 457 20.09 2.15 38.36
C PRO A 457 20.46 1.10 37.32
N THR A 458 20.58 1.53 36.07
CA THR A 458 20.93 0.69 34.93
C THR A 458 22.45 0.56 34.81
N VAL A 459 22.92 -0.63 34.45
CA VAL A 459 24.32 -0.89 34.10
C VAL A 459 24.52 -0.39 32.67
N ASN A 460 25.49 0.51 32.46
CA ASN A 460 25.89 1.02 31.15
C ASN A 460 26.32 -0.11 30.21
N ASN A 461 25.38 -0.65 29.44
CA ASN A 461 25.66 -1.51 28.30
C ASN A 461 25.19 -0.78 27.05
N ASN A 462 25.91 -0.96 25.93
CA ASN A 462 25.52 -0.45 24.62
C ASN A 462 24.08 -0.92 24.33
N PRO A 463 23.08 -0.02 24.23
CA PRO A 463 21.70 -0.45 24.10
C PRO A 463 21.36 -0.93 22.70
N PHE A 464 22.21 -0.64 21.71
CA PHE A 464 21.95 -0.94 20.31
C PHE A 464 22.74 -2.15 19.81
N LEU A 465 22.03 -3.09 19.18
CA LEU A 465 22.64 -4.12 18.35
C LEU A 465 22.78 -3.57 16.92
N PRO A 466 23.94 -3.72 16.28
CA PRO A 466 24.06 -3.44 14.84
C PRO A 466 23.08 -4.33 14.09
N GLY A 467 22.51 -3.83 12.98
CA GLY A 467 21.68 -4.66 12.11
C GLY A 467 22.45 -5.90 11.61
N PRO A 468 21.75 -7.00 11.23
CA PRO A 468 22.41 -8.11 10.59
C PRO A 468 23.17 -7.61 9.36
N GLN A 469 24.42 -8.04 9.24
CA GLN A 469 25.19 -7.87 8.01
C GLN A 469 24.43 -8.62 6.92
N ILE A 470 23.80 -7.91 5.98
CA ILE A 470 23.28 -8.53 4.75
C ILE A 470 24.52 -9.05 4.03
N SER A 471 24.85 -10.32 4.26
CA SER A 471 26.03 -10.95 3.68
C SER A 471 25.80 -11.04 2.18
N ASN A 472 26.45 -10.13 1.46
CA ASN A 472 26.47 -10.08 0.02
C ASN A 472 27.14 -11.37 -0.51
N PRO A 473 26.41 -12.34 -1.10
CA PRO A 473 27.03 -13.55 -1.64
C PRO A 473 27.55 -13.21 -3.04
N GLY A 474 28.74 -12.63 -3.10
CA GLY A 474 29.49 -12.44 -4.34
C GLY A 474 30.01 -11.02 -4.51
N GLY A 475 31.33 -10.86 -4.43
CA GLY A 475 32.01 -9.61 -4.78
C GLY A 475 31.63 -9.14 -6.18
N GLY A 476 30.89 -8.04 -6.23
CA GLY A 476 30.52 -7.31 -7.44
C GLY A 476 29.72 -6.09 -7.03
N GLN A 477 30.24 -4.89 -7.27
CA GLN A 477 29.54 -3.63 -7.06
C GLN A 477 28.16 -3.68 -7.73
N VAL A 478 27.10 -3.56 -6.93
CA VAL A 478 25.79 -3.14 -7.39
C VAL A 478 25.23 -2.19 -6.35
N THR A 479 25.17 -0.91 -6.69
CA THR A 479 24.32 0.08 -6.03
C THR A 479 22.91 -0.48 -5.94
N HIS A 480 22.31 -0.58 -4.76
CA HIS A 480 20.86 -0.81 -4.63
C HIS A 480 20.13 0.42 -5.18
N SER A 481 20.01 0.45 -6.51
CA SER A 481 19.00 1.23 -7.18
C SER A 481 17.78 0.35 -7.26
N LEU A 482 16.63 0.86 -6.81
CA LEU A 482 15.30 0.27 -6.99
C LEU A 482 14.94 0.00 -8.47
N THR A 483 15.86 0.20 -9.42
CA THR A 483 15.73 -0.20 -10.83
C THR A 483 16.07 -1.67 -11.12
N SER A 484 16.61 -2.48 -10.19
CA SER A 484 17.00 -3.86 -10.52
C SER A 484 15.90 -4.92 -10.42
N ALA A 485 14.64 -4.54 -10.20
CA ALA A 485 13.50 -5.48 -10.21
C ALA A 485 13.03 -5.90 -11.63
N MET A 486 13.73 -5.49 -12.69
CA MET A 486 13.37 -5.83 -14.07
C MET A 486 14.51 -6.53 -14.83
N GLN A 487 14.74 -7.82 -14.55
CA GLN A 487 15.28 -8.73 -15.56
C GLN A 487 14.48 -10.06 -15.59
N PRO A 488 14.18 -10.61 -16.78
CA PRO A 488 13.41 -11.84 -16.89
C PRO A 488 14.29 -13.05 -16.58
N VAL A 489 14.00 -13.75 -15.48
CA VAL A 489 14.65 -15.03 -15.16
C VAL A 489 14.14 -16.09 -16.14
N THR A 490 15.01 -16.55 -17.04
CA THR A 490 14.78 -17.71 -17.89
C THR A 490 14.84 -18.99 -17.06
N SER A 491 13.73 -19.70 -16.95
CA SER A 491 13.61 -21.00 -16.29
C SER A 491 14.35 -22.11 -17.06
N ALA A 492 15.32 -22.76 -16.42
CA ALA A 492 15.82 -24.07 -16.81
C ALA A 492 15.27 -25.11 -15.82
N ILE A 493 14.39 -25.98 -16.33
CA ILE A 493 13.79 -27.11 -15.62
C ILE A 493 14.76 -28.30 -15.65
N SER A 494 14.91 -29.01 -14.53
CA SER A 494 15.32 -30.42 -14.54
C SER A 494 14.66 -31.19 -13.38
N PRO A 495 14.43 -32.50 -13.53
CA PRO A 495 13.27 -33.19 -12.96
C PRO A 495 13.54 -33.87 -11.62
N MET A 496 12.48 -33.96 -10.81
CA MET A 496 12.40 -34.72 -9.55
C MET A 496 12.48 -36.23 -9.80
N THR A 497 13.15 -36.93 -8.88
CA THR A 497 13.03 -38.38 -8.66
C THR A 497 12.68 -38.65 -7.20
N ASP A 498 11.57 -39.37 -6.98
CA ASP A 498 11.18 -40.05 -5.73
C ASP A 498 12.24 -41.08 -5.30
N PRO A 499 12.32 -41.42 -3.99
CA PRO A 499 11.77 -42.74 -3.63
C PRO A 499 11.11 -42.84 -2.24
N PHE A 500 10.05 -43.65 -2.19
CA PHE A 500 9.62 -44.43 -1.02
C PHE A 500 10.66 -45.52 -0.69
N GLU A 501 10.96 -45.76 0.60
CA GLU A 501 10.77 -47.06 1.29
C GLU A 501 11.18 -47.02 2.78
N THR A 502 10.61 -47.99 3.50
CA THR A 502 10.47 -48.27 4.94
C THR A 502 11.76 -48.59 5.72
N ASP A 503 11.79 -48.35 7.05
CA ASP A 503 11.94 -49.44 8.04
C ASP A 503 11.68 -49.05 9.52
N ILE A 504 11.35 -50.07 10.30
CA ILE A 504 10.89 -50.16 11.70
C ILE A 504 12.07 -50.32 12.66
N ASP A 505 12.07 -49.70 13.87
CA ASP A 505 12.26 -50.44 15.14
C ASP A 505 11.99 -49.63 16.42
N ASN A 506 11.44 -50.35 17.41
CA ASN A 506 11.11 -49.94 18.77
C ASN A 506 12.32 -50.01 19.71
N ARG A 507 12.37 -49.15 20.74
CA ARG A 507 12.71 -49.57 22.13
C ARG A 507 12.49 -48.46 23.17
N VAL A 508 11.63 -48.75 24.14
CA VAL A 508 11.57 -48.15 25.48
C VAL A 508 12.24 -49.14 26.44
N PRO A 509 12.88 -48.69 27.54
CA PRO A 509 12.41 -49.17 28.85
C PRO A 509 12.57 -48.18 30.01
N GLY A 510 11.62 -48.24 30.96
CA GLY A 510 11.94 -48.04 32.38
C GLY A 510 10.95 -47.22 33.21
N ALA A 511 9.90 -47.87 33.73
CA ALA A 511 9.15 -47.42 34.90
C ALA A 511 8.99 -48.61 35.85
N ASP A 512 9.27 -48.41 37.14
CA ASP A 512 8.94 -49.36 38.21
C ASP A 512 8.17 -48.66 39.35
N ASN A 513 7.23 -49.44 39.90
CA ASN A 513 6.04 -49.07 40.68
C ASN A 513 6.27 -48.84 42.18
N ILE A 514 5.43 -48.00 42.80
CA ILE A 514 4.83 -48.24 44.13
C ILE A 514 3.38 -47.70 44.16
N THR A 515 2.46 -48.50 44.72
CA THR A 515 0.99 -48.30 44.84
C THR A 515 0.56 -48.33 46.34
N PRO A 516 -0.71 -48.07 46.76
CA PRO A 516 -1.08 -46.84 47.48
C PRO A 516 -1.80 -47.07 48.83
N SER A 517 -2.14 -45.98 49.53
CA SER A 517 -3.25 -45.95 50.51
C SER A 517 -3.94 -44.58 50.49
N GLY A 518 -5.26 -44.57 50.28
CA GLY A 518 -6.03 -43.36 50.01
C GLY A 518 -6.96 -42.90 51.13
N THR A 519 -7.82 -41.93 50.78
CA THR A 519 -9.12 -41.61 51.41
C THR A 519 -9.90 -40.75 50.40
N GLU A 520 -10.92 -41.35 49.79
CA GLU A 520 -12.35 -40.97 49.92
C GLU A 520 -12.77 -39.77 49.04
N SER A 521 -13.31 -40.01 47.85
CA SER A 521 -14.72 -40.34 47.54
C SER A 521 -15.66 -39.15 47.64
N ASN A 522 -15.71 -38.35 46.57
CA ASN A 522 -16.88 -37.54 46.15
C ASN A 522 -16.85 -37.07 44.68
N ALA A 523 -15.89 -37.53 43.85
CA ALA A 523 -15.69 -37.02 42.49
C ALA A 523 -16.18 -37.94 41.35
N LEU A 524 -16.72 -39.12 41.66
CA LEU A 524 -16.98 -40.16 40.64
C LEU A 524 -18.41 -40.14 40.05
N GLU A 525 -19.36 -39.42 40.64
CA GLU A 525 -20.72 -39.28 40.09
C GLU A 525 -20.88 -38.06 39.18
N THR A 526 -20.12 -36.98 39.41
CA THR A 526 -20.14 -35.77 38.57
C THR A 526 -19.47 -35.98 37.20
N ASP A 527 -18.36 -36.72 37.11
CA ASP A 527 -17.62 -36.96 35.85
C ASP A 527 -18.41 -37.85 34.84
N LYS A 528 -19.30 -38.73 35.33
CA LYS A 528 -20.16 -39.55 34.44
C LYS A 528 -21.32 -38.77 33.84
N GLN A 529 -21.75 -37.69 34.49
CA GLN A 529 -22.86 -36.85 34.03
C GLN A 529 -22.37 -35.77 33.07
N GLU A 530 -21.16 -35.25 33.28
CA GLU A 530 -20.49 -34.27 32.41
C GLU A 530 -20.03 -34.90 31.07
N LYS A 531 -19.48 -36.12 31.09
CA LYS A 531 -19.13 -36.87 29.86
C LYS A 531 -20.32 -37.23 28.98
N LYS A 532 -21.53 -37.36 29.55
CA LYS A 532 -22.76 -37.58 28.77
C LYS A 532 -23.24 -36.33 28.05
N GLY A 533 -23.07 -35.14 28.65
CA GLY A 533 -23.39 -33.86 28.00
C GLY A 533 -22.50 -33.61 26.79
N PHE A 534 -21.19 -33.80 26.95
CA PHE A 534 -20.20 -33.59 25.90
C PHE A 534 -20.39 -34.49 24.67
N LEU A 535 -20.76 -35.77 24.87
CA LEU A 535 -21.02 -36.70 23.77
C LEU A 535 -22.28 -36.35 22.97
N VAL A 536 -23.31 -35.82 23.63
CA VAL A 536 -24.54 -35.37 22.96
C VAL A 536 -24.27 -34.12 22.14
N GLU A 537 -23.55 -33.13 22.70
CA GLU A 537 -23.18 -31.91 21.99
C GLU A 537 -22.30 -32.18 20.77
N LEU A 538 -21.28 -33.05 20.91
CA LEU A 538 -20.42 -33.45 19.80
C LEU A 538 -21.20 -34.16 18.69
N SER A 539 -22.15 -35.04 19.05
CA SER A 539 -23.00 -35.71 18.07
C SER A 539 -23.92 -34.73 17.31
N MET A 540 -24.37 -33.67 17.99
CA MET A 540 -25.23 -32.64 17.39
C MET A 540 -24.43 -31.76 16.42
N VAL A 541 -23.19 -31.40 16.76
CA VAL A 541 -22.29 -30.64 15.88
C VAL A 541 -21.95 -31.45 14.62
N ILE A 542 -21.64 -32.74 14.76
CA ILE A 542 -21.36 -33.63 13.62
C ILE A 542 -22.61 -33.77 12.72
N ALA A 543 -23.80 -33.90 13.32
CA ALA A 543 -25.06 -33.99 12.57
C ALA A 543 -25.38 -32.70 11.80
N ILE A 544 -25.19 -31.53 12.42
CA ILE A 544 -25.40 -30.23 11.78
C ILE A 544 -24.36 -30.01 10.67
N GLY A 545 -23.10 -30.32 10.93
CA GLY A 545 -22.02 -30.23 9.92
C GLY A 545 -22.28 -31.13 8.71
N GLY A 546 -22.70 -32.38 8.94
CA GLY A 546 -23.08 -33.31 7.86
C GLY A 546 -24.29 -32.85 7.05
N PHE A 547 -25.30 -32.27 7.72
CA PHE A 547 -26.47 -31.71 7.04
C PHE A 547 -26.10 -30.49 6.17
N LEU A 548 -25.27 -29.58 6.68
CA LEU A 548 -24.78 -28.42 5.92
C LEU A 548 -23.91 -28.83 4.73
N LEU A 549 -23.09 -29.87 4.87
CA LEU A 549 -22.31 -30.43 3.77
C LEU A 549 -23.23 -30.99 2.66
N LEU A 550 -24.26 -31.76 3.03
CA LEU A 550 -25.24 -32.29 2.10
C LEU A 550 -25.99 -31.16 1.37
N LEU A 551 -26.37 -30.11 2.10
CA LEU A 551 -27.09 -28.96 1.56
C LEU A 551 -26.21 -28.19 0.55
N ASN A 552 -24.91 -28.02 0.85
CA ASN A 552 -23.94 -27.44 -0.09
C ASN A 552 -23.76 -28.31 -1.35
N LEU A 553 -23.71 -29.64 -1.23
CA LEU A 553 -23.63 -30.55 -2.37
C LEU A 553 -24.88 -30.48 -3.26
N ILE A 554 -26.07 -30.35 -2.67
CA ILE A 554 -27.33 -30.17 -3.40
C ILE A 554 -27.35 -28.82 -4.13
N ILE A 555 -26.91 -27.74 -3.48
CA ILE A 555 -26.80 -26.41 -4.10
C ILE A 555 -25.82 -26.43 -5.28
N LEU A 556 -24.64 -27.04 -5.11
CA LEU A 556 -23.66 -27.22 -6.19
C LEU A 556 -24.23 -28.04 -7.35
N GLY A 557 -24.96 -29.12 -7.05
CA GLY A 557 -25.67 -29.93 -8.04
C GLY A 557 -26.75 -29.14 -8.80
N ALA A 558 -27.53 -28.31 -8.09
CA ALA A 558 -28.55 -27.45 -8.68
C ALA A 558 -27.94 -26.36 -9.57
N ILE A 559 -26.85 -25.72 -9.14
CA ILE A 559 -26.11 -24.73 -9.95
C ILE A 559 -25.53 -25.40 -11.20
N TYR A 560 -24.97 -26.60 -11.07
CA TYR A 560 -24.44 -27.36 -12.21
C TYR A 560 -25.55 -27.72 -13.20
N TYR A 561 -26.69 -28.20 -12.71
CA TYR A 561 -27.87 -28.51 -13.53
C TYR A 561 -28.43 -27.27 -14.25
N LEU A 562 -28.55 -26.13 -13.55
CA LEU A 562 -29.01 -24.88 -14.15
C LEU A 562 -28.03 -24.35 -15.20
N ARG A 563 -26.72 -24.51 -14.99
CA ARG A 563 -25.69 -24.15 -15.97
C ARG A 563 -25.78 -25.02 -17.22
N ASP A 564 -26.02 -26.33 -17.08
CA ASP A 564 -26.13 -27.25 -18.20
C ASP A 564 -27.44 -27.05 -18.99
N LYS A 565 -28.55 -26.82 -18.28
CA LYS A 565 -29.83 -26.42 -18.91
C LYS A 565 -29.67 -25.15 -19.76
N ARG A 566 -29.00 -24.10 -19.25
CA ARG A 566 -28.70 -22.89 -20.02
C ARG A 566 -27.80 -23.15 -21.24
N LYS A 567 -26.86 -24.10 -21.16
CA LYS A 567 -26.04 -24.49 -22.32
C LYS A 567 -26.87 -25.17 -23.41
N ILE A 568 -27.81 -26.04 -23.02
CA ILE A 568 -28.71 -26.73 -23.95
C ILE A 568 -29.67 -25.73 -24.60
N GLU A 569 -30.25 -24.82 -23.82
CA GLU A 569 -31.12 -23.74 -24.34
C GLU A 569 -30.37 -22.84 -25.34
N LYS A 570 -29.11 -22.46 -25.05
CA LYS A 570 -28.28 -21.70 -26.00
C LYS A 570 -28.00 -22.48 -27.29
N ARG A 571 -27.72 -23.78 -27.20
CA ARG A 571 -27.50 -24.64 -28.39
C ARG A 571 -28.77 -24.79 -29.24
N LEU A 572 -29.94 -24.89 -28.60
CA LEU A 572 -31.24 -24.94 -29.28
C LEU A 572 -31.59 -23.60 -29.96
N ALA A 573 -31.41 -22.48 -29.25
CA ALA A 573 -31.61 -21.14 -29.80
C ALA A 573 -30.69 -20.88 -31.00
N GLN A 574 -29.43 -21.32 -30.92
CA GLN A 574 -28.47 -21.18 -32.01
C GLN A 574 -28.85 -22.05 -33.22
N LYS A 575 -29.30 -23.29 -33.02
CA LYS A 575 -29.83 -24.13 -34.11
C LYS A 575 -31.06 -23.50 -34.79
N TYR A 576 -31.96 -22.90 -34.01
CA TYR A 576 -33.14 -22.21 -34.53
C TYR A 576 -32.79 -20.95 -35.34
N LEU A 577 -31.81 -20.17 -34.88
CA LEU A 577 -31.30 -19.02 -35.64
C LEU A 577 -30.65 -19.46 -36.96
N THR A 578 -29.86 -20.54 -36.94
CA THR A 578 -29.21 -21.06 -38.14
C THR A 578 -30.24 -21.56 -39.16
N SER A 579 -31.30 -22.26 -38.74
CA SER A 579 -32.37 -22.70 -39.64
C SER A 579 -33.13 -21.54 -40.28
N GLN A 580 -33.43 -20.47 -39.52
CA GLN A 580 -34.04 -19.27 -40.09
C GLN A 580 -33.11 -18.54 -41.08
N THR A 581 -31.81 -18.56 -40.83
CA THR A 581 -30.81 -17.94 -41.72
C THR A 581 -30.65 -18.72 -43.02
N GLU A 582 -30.73 -20.05 -42.97
CA GLU A 582 -30.75 -20.91 -44.16
C GLU A 582 -32.07 -20.79 -44.94
N GLU A 583 -33.20 -20.63 -44.26
CA GLU A 583 -34.50 -20.43 -44.89
C GLU A 583 -34.58 -19.07 -45.61
N LYS A 584 -34.06 -18.00 -45.01
CA LYS A 584 -33.87 -16.68 -45.66
C LYS A 584 -32.92 -16.74 -46.85
N LYS A 585 -31.86 -17.55 -46.79
CA LYS A 585 -30.98 -17.77 -47.94
C LYS A 585 -31.68 -18.52 -49.08
N ARG A 586 -32.51 -19.52 -48.77
CA ARG A 586 -33.33 -20.25 -49.77
C ARG A 586 -34.38 -19.37 -50.44
N THR A 587 -35.01 -18.44 -49.72
CA THR A 587 -35.98 -17.50 -50.31
C THR A 587 -35.33 -16.40 -51.15
N SER A 588 -34.02 -16.14 -50.99
CA SER A 588 -33.29 -15.14 -51.78
C SER A 588 -32.74 -15.62 -53.13
N LEU A 589 -32.90 -16.90 -53.48
CA LEU A 589 -32.25 -17.53 -54.65
C LEU A 589 -33.19 -17.94 -55.80
N HIS A 590 -34.42 -17.43 -55.85
CA HIS A 590 -35.31 -17.62 -56.99
C HIS A 590 -35.93 -16.31 -57.51
N PRO A 591 -35.48 -15.80 -58.67
CA PRO A 591 -36.21 -14.80 -59.45
C PRO A 591 -37.04 -15.44 -60.58
N GLN A 592 -38.02 -14.67 -61.07
CA GLN A 592 -38.91 -14.86 -62.25
C GLN A 592 -40.30 -15.46 -61.93
N THR A 593 -41.44 -15.00 -62.47
CA THR A 593 -41.80 -14.04 -63.54
C THR A 593 -43.33 -13.81 -63.46
N THR A 594 -43.80 -12.62 -63.85
CA THR A 594 -45.23 -12.29 -64.11
C THR A 594 -45.78 -13.03 -65.35
N PRO A 595 -47.11 -13.24 -65.46
CA PRO A 595 -47.94 -12.29 -66.23
C PRO A 595 -49.37 -12.05 -65.70
N ASP A 596 -50.03 -11.12 -66.37
CA ASP A 596 -51.22 -10.32 -66.09
C ASP A 596 -52.61 -10.98 -65.86
N SER A 597 -53.45 -10.14 -65.24
CA SER A 597 -54.90 -9.91 -65.47
C SER A 597 -55.96 -10.71 -64.67
N GLY A 598 -56.93 -9.98 -64.10
CA GLY A 598 -58.28 -10.49 -63.86
C GLY A 598 -58.96 -10.17 -62.52
N ILE A 599 -59.55 -8.97 -62.42
CA ILE A 599 -60.83 -8.59 -61.76
C ILE A 599 -61.52 -9.61 -60.82
N GLY A 600 -61.87 -9.17 -59.59
CA GLY A 600 -62.99 -9.74 -58.82
C GLY A 600 -62.96 -9.58 -57.29
N ILE A 601 -63.65 -8.58 -56.75
CA ILE A 601 -64.32 -8.59 -55.41
C ILE A 601 -65.60 -9.46 -55.61
N PRO A 602 -66.30 -10.12 -54.63
CA PRO A 602 -66.32 -9.80 -53.19
C PRO A 602 -66.61 -10.94 -52.17
N VAL A 603 -66.76 -10.51 -50.89
CA VAL A 603 -67.63 -11.06 -49.81
C VAL A 603 -67.02 -12.01 -48.75
N ALA A 604 -66.85 -11.41 -47.55
CA ALA A 604 -67.31 -11.77 -46.20
C ALA A 604 -67.23 -13.20 -45.64
N LEU A 605 -66.73 -13.30 -44.40
CA LEU A 605 -67.49 -13.56 -43.16
C LEU A 605 -66.48 -13.68 -41.97
N ASN A 606 -66.60 -12.81 -40.95
CA ASN A 606 -67.05 -13.13 -39.58
C ASN A 606 -66.21 -14.21 -38.87
N LEU A 607 -65.69 -14.06 -37.65
CA LEU A 607 -66.27 -13.51 -36.42
C LEU A 607 -65.15 -13.47 -35.36
N ASN A 608 -65.03 -12.37 -34.59
CA ASN A 608 -65.03 -12.37 -33.11
C ASN A 608 -64.36 -11.11 -32.54
N GLN A 609 -65.18 -10.16 -32.10
CA GLN A 609 -65.02 -9.54 -30.78
C GLN A 609 -66.33 -8.81 -30.37
N GLN A 610 -66.88 -9.22 -29.24
CA GLN A 610 -67.58 -8.38 -28.26
C GLN A 610 -67.12 -8.94 -26.90
N SER A 611 -66.71 -8.18 -25.90
CA SER A 611 -67.18 -6.91 -25.33
C SER A 611 -66.08 -6.43 -24.35
N GLY A 612 -65.93 -5.18 -23.90
CA GLY A 612 -66.62 -3.91 -24.09
C GLY A 612 -66.11 -2.91 -23.02
N HIS A 613 -65.94 -1.64 -23.44
CA HIS A 613 -65.97 -0.36 -22.67
C HIS A 613 -64.89 -0.09 -21.60
N HIS A 614 -64.34 1.13 -21.40
CA HIS A 614 -64.64 2.53 -21.74
C HIS A 614 -63.30 3.28 -22.01
N GLY A 615 -63.14 4.18 -23.00
CA GLY A 615 -63.55 5.61 -23.00
C GLY A 615 -62.30 6.52 -22.90
N SER A 616 -61.63 6.90 -24.00
CA SER A 616 -61.81 8.09 -24.85
C SER A 616 -61.44 9.46 -24.23
N ASN A 617 -60.39 10.13 -24.76
CA ASN A 617 -60.57 11.41 -25.47
C ASN A 617 -59.35 11.83 -26.33
N GLN A 618 -59.67 12.40 -27.49
CA GLN A 618 -58.82 12.81 -28.62
C GLN A 618 -58.59 14.34 -28.66
N ARG A 619 -57.58 14.79 -29.43
CA ARG A 619 -57.67 15.66 -30.66
C ARG A 619 -56.27 16.19 -31.04
N TYR A 620 -55.67 15.83 -32.18
CA TYR A 620 -55.79 16.32 -33.58
C TYR A 620 -55.02 17.62 -33.93
N GLY A 621 -54.12 17.53 -34.93
CA GLY A 621 -53.67 18.66 -35.77
C GLY A 621 -52.24 18.56 -36.35
N THR A 622 -52.11 18.24 -37.64
CA THR A 622 -50.92 18.44 -38.53
C THR A 622 -51.22 19.57 -39.54
N PRO A 623 -50.37 19.92 -40.53
CA PRO A 623 -48.95 20.30 -40.57
C PRO A 623 -48.70 21.65 -41.33
N SER A 624 -47.49 22.22 -41.34
CA SER A 624 -47.01 23.08 -42.45
C SER A 624 -45.49 23.34 -42.44
N VAL A 625 -44.91 23.32 -43.64
CA VAL A 625 -43.55 23.71 -44.10
C VAL A 625 -43.83 24.61 -45.32
N PRO A 626 -43.14 25.74 -45.62
CA PRO A 626 -41.89 25.66 -46.41
C PRO A 626 -40.85 26.82 -46.37
N SER A 627 -39.58 26.40 -46.59
CA SER A 627 -38.60 26.92 -47.58
C SER A 627 -37.65 28.11 -47.33
N ARG A 628 -36.48 27.94 -47.98
CA ARG A 628 -35.42 28.86 -48.48
C ARG A 628 -34.32 29.32 -47.51
N ALA A 629 -33.07 29.53 -47.92
CA ALA A 629 -32.20 29.12 -49.05
C ALA A 629 -30.83 29.84 -48.87
N GLY A 630 -29.74 29.27 -49.42
CA GLY A 630 -28.48 29.97 -49.76
C GLY A 630 -27.23 29.22 -49.25
N THR A 631 -26.58 28.32 -50.00
CA THR A 631 -25.61 28.47 -51.12
C THR A 631 -24.26 29.13 -50.79
N SER A 632 -23.18 28.33 -50.82
CA SER A 632 -21.91 28.49 -51.59
C SER A 632 -20.84 27.61 -50.92
N ASP A 633 -20.47 26.44 -51.46
CA ASP A 633 -19.50 26.16 -52.54
C ASP A 633 -18.06 26.60 -52.28
N HIS A 634 -17.18 25.63 -51.98
CA HIS A 634 -15.93 25.44 -52.74
C HIS A 634 -15.41 23.98 -52.70
N ASN A 635 -15.35 23.42 -53.92
CA ASN A 635 -14.54 22.31 -54.48
C ASN A 635 -13.08 22.23 -53.97
N HIS A 636 -12.29 21.14 -54.04
CA HIS A 636 -12.15 19.96 -54.95
C HIS A 636 -11.67 18.73 -54.13
N GLY A 637 -12.01 17.46 -54.40
CA GLY A 637 -11.54 16.58 -55.52
C GLY A 637 -10.12 16.06 -55.23
N ASN A 638 -9.73 14.78 -55.17
CA ASN A 638 -10.05 13.47 -55.79
C ASN A 638 -9.56 12.38 -54.79
N GLY A 639 -10.07 11.14 -54.67
CA GLY A 639 -10.40 10.16 -55.70
C GLY A 639 -9.33 9.05 -55.72
N GLY A 640 -9.65 7.83 -55.28
CA GLY A 640 -8.75 6.66 -55.44
C GLY A 640 -9.05 5.47 -54.53
N SER A 641 -9.82 4.51 -55.06
CA SER A 641 -10.14 3.19 -54.50
C SER A 641 -9.15 2.12 -55.01
N ARG A 642 -9.07 0.98 -54.29
CA ARG A 642 -8.43 -0.33 -54.62
C ARG A 642 -6.96 -0.47 -54.18
N ASP A 643 -6.45 -1.59 -53.67
CA ASP A 643 -6.92 -2.98 -53.60
C ASP A 643 -6.24 -3.72 -52.43
N TYR A 644 -6.88 -4.79 -51.96
CA TYR A 644 -6.31 -5.82 -51.10
C TYR A 644 -5.26 -6.64 -51.86
N SER A 645 -4.06 -6.80 -51.30
CA SER A 645 -3.24 -7.97 -51.58
C SER A 645 -2.38 -8.37 -50.38
N SER A 646 -2.69 -9.56 -49.89
CA SER A 646 -1.90 -10.43 -49.03
C SER A 646 -0.43 -10.50 -49.41
N LEU A 647 0.47 -10.41 -48.43
CA LEU A 647 1.81 -11.01 -48.50
C LEU A 647 2.24 -11.50 -47.11
N LYS A 648 2.19 -12.82 -46.96
CA LYS A 648 2.93 -13.58 -45.95
C LYS A 648 4.43 -13.34 -46.18
N TYR A 649 5.20 -13.07 -45.14
CA TYR A 649 6.64 -13.34 -45.18
C TYR A 649 7.13 -14.09 -43.95
N ASN A 650 7.85 -15.15 -44.29
CA ASN A 650 8.47 -16.16 -43.45
C ASN A 650 9.60 -15.58 -42.61
N ARG A 651 9.74 -16.13 -41.39
CA ARG A 651 10.95 -16.10 -40.57
C ARG A 651 12.08 -16.87 -41.25
N SER A 652 13.28 -16.29 -41.35
CA SER A 652 14.55 -16.94 -40.93
C SER A 652 15.69 -15.91 -40.80
N PRO A 653 16.76 -16.19 -40.03
CA PRO A 653 17.64 -15.19 -39.42
C PRO A 653 19.05 -15.14 -40.06
N GLN A 654 19.72 -13.98 -40.02
CA GLN A 654 21.17 -13.82 -40.19
C GLN A 654 21.62 -12.68 -39.26
N HIS A 655 22.29 -12.96 -38.14
CA HIS A 655 23.75 -13.10 -37.93
C HIS A 655 24.53 -11.77 -37.94
N PHE A 656 25.06 -11.37 -36.77
CA PHE A 656 26.45 -10.98 -36.44
C PHE A 656 26.44 -10.56 -34.94
N GLY A 657 27.43 -10.82 -34.08
CA GLY A 657 28.76 -11.41 -34.25
C GLY A 657 29.27 -11.98 -32.92
N ALA A 658 30.26 -12.88 -33.02
CA ALA A 658 30.86 -13.59 -31.91
C ALA A 658 31.90 -12.73 -31.17
N ILE A 659 31.89 -12.78 -29.84
CA ILE A 659 32.89 -12.18 -28.95
C ILE A 659 34.14 -13.07 -28.95
N ARG A 660 35.31 -12.54 -29.36
CA ARG A 660 36.62 -13.15 -29.06
C ARG A 660 37.28 -12.39 -27.93
N ARG A 661 37.61 -13.08 -26.83
CA ARG A 661 38.49 -12.59 -25.78
C ARG A 661 39.94 -12.75 -26.21
N ASN A 662 40.77 -11.72 -26.03
CA ASN A 662 42.23 -11.89 -26.05
C ASN A 662 42.71 -12.47 -24.70
N SER A 663 43.94 -12.95 -24.66
CA SER A 663 44.55 -13.60 -23.50
C SER A 663 44.87 -12.67 -22.31
N ALA A 664 44.39 -11.41 -22.34
CA ALA A 664 44.54 -10.44 -21.25
C ALA A 664 43.21 -9.93 -20.68
N GLY A 665 42.06 -10.32 -21.23
CA GLY A 665 40.76 -10.18 -20.55
C GLY A 665 40.04 -8.82 -20.64
N GLU A 666 40.49 -7.88 -21.47
CA GLU A 666 39.79 -6.61 -21.69
C GLU A 666 38.87 -6.64 -22.93
N VAL A 667 37.71 -5.96 -22.84
CA VAL A 667 36.71 -5.82 -23.92
C VAL A 667 36.68 -4.35 -24.36
N GLU A 668 37.14 -4.07 -25.58
CA GLU A 668 36.97 -2.75 -26.21
C GLU A 668 35.63 -2.69 -26.97
N PHE A 669 34.96 -1.54 -26.90
CA PHE A 669 33.80 -1.19 -27.74
C PHE A 669 34.24 -0.09 -28.72
N GLU A 670 34.15 -0.33 -30.03
CA GLU A 670 34.17 0.73 -31.04
C GLU A 670 32.77 1.34 -31.19
N VAL A 671 32.71 2.67 -31.35
CA VAL A 671 31.52 3.53 -31.39
C VAL A 671 30.52 3.17 -32.49
#